data_AF-A0A2T7QAC3-F1
#
_entry.id   AF-A0A2T7QAC3-F1
#
_cell.length_a   1.000
_cell.length_b   1.000
_cell.length_c   1.000
_cell.angle_alpha   90.00
_cell.angle_beta   90.00
_cell.angle_gamma   90.00
#
_symmetry.space_group_name_H-M   'P 1'
#
loop_
_entity.id
_entity.type
_entity.pdbx_description
1 polymer ?
#
loop_
_entity_poly.entity_id
_entity_poly.type
_entity_poly.pdbx_seq_one_letter_code
_entity_poly.pdbx_strand_id
1 'polypeptide(L)'
;MKPGMLLVFTFFLYAFANAQTERTVKGKVYDSAHVVLQGATVLLFKKDGGDTLKTVTDKAGQYIFSKVQASSFRIRVTNVGMEDAEQDYDFEESKMDITLGSITMQRAIKTLQEIIIAPPPIVVKEDTVEFKADSFKVRPNSSVEELLKKLPGLQVDKDGNITAQGKTVTKIKVNGKDFFGGDPKTASRELPAEIVDKVQVVDDYGDMAAISGIKDGDPDIVINLQLKKDKNQGAFGKASAGYGTDDRKQFTLSANMFRENTQLSLLGNINNINQNLFDFSNDGGNRRGGGGGPGRMISGSGGGNTTSDSNADQNGITDNKSIGLNFRTDFPEKKGSFYGNYSFSNRNTVITRSTSQQNLFDNGNTFINNRDNLSDNIGRNHRVNLNLEYNIDSFNYIKIRPNFNYGYADNRSNGIFNYLNGGDTTQAGHSGDTVSSKAPNFNGEISYNRRFRKRGRNLSVNVNLGTSSSLRDDDKINFTREYLKAGGYSDTFLDQLITQDNRNRNYGVNVTYTEPVSARRFLDISYGYNYSFARNDRRTYDKSDINGALDFLDSLSNAYENTFINQRVGLSLRTVNKKYNYSFGVNLQPANLNGYSITKDSAYTPQKRLNFSPQARLSYNFSRTKRLNMNYSANFNQPGFNQLQPVRDVSNPQYQTQGNPDLKPEFSHNLRAMFNNFNFTSGRVLFVGMNANLIQNRIVNNNIRLDSSGAQLSMPENINGYYNLSGFYNYSVPFQNRTYVISLNGNVNYNHDAGLVDSKKNIGNNWVTTQRLNFEFNFKEWIQFTAGGSYSLNSTKYTLTQNGERLNSNAWGANSTMRLDIPGGVILRYDISYVLNEGLASNVNSNPTLFNASIEKTLFKNQSGFIRLSGFDIFNQNTSVTRQVTGNAIIDSRVNRLTRYFMLTFTYKLMKFKGQQSSGNTPQGGGNGSMRRRLPE
;
A
#
# COMPACT_ATOMS: atom_id res chain seq x y z
N MET A 1 20.01 -66.01 50.45
CA MET A 1 21.35 -66.64 50.54
C MET A 1 22.16 -65.92 51.59
N LYS A 2 23.00 -66.67 52.31
CA LYS A 2 23.53 -66.40 53.67
C LYS A 2 24.49 -65.20 53.77
N PRO A 3 24.62 -64.56 54.96
CA PRO A 3 25.49 -63.40 55.21
C PRO A 3 27.01 -63.68 55.18
N GLY A 4 27.44 -64.87 54.75
CA GLY A 4 28.86 -65.24 54.61
C GLY A 4 29.51 -64.80 53.29
N MET A 5 28.73 -64.48 52.26
CA MET A 5 29.28 -64.14 50.93
C MET A 5 29.64 -62.66 50.76
N LEU A 6 29.13 -61.78 51.65
CA LEU A 6 29.47 -60.36 51.65
C LEU A 6 30.86 -60.09 52.25
N LEU A 7 31.30 -60.91 53.20
CA LEU A 7 32.55 -60.69 53.95
C LEU A 7 33.80 -61.00 53.10
N VAL A 8 33.71 -61.95 52.15
CA VAL A 8 34.81 -62.27 51.22
C VAL A 8 34.92 -61.23 50.10
N PHE A 9 33.81 -60.63 49.66
CA PHE A 9 33.84 -59.54 48.67
C PHE A 9 34.37 -58.23 49.28
N THR A 10 34.14 -58.01 50.58
CA THR A 10 34.64 -56.82 51.29
C THR A 10 36.15 -56.89 51.57
N PHE A 11 36.71 -58.10 51.73
CA PHE A 11 38.16 -58.27 51.93
C PHE A 11 38.97 -58.14 50.62
N PHE A 12 38.39 -58.48 49.46
CA PHE A 12 39.05 -58.28 48.15
C PHE A 12 39.04 -56.81 47.69
N LEU A 13 38.08 -56.00 48.17
CA LEU A 13 38.02 -54.55 47.88
C LEU A 13 39.01 -53.72 48.71
N TYR A 14 39.50 -54.23 49.85
CA TYR A 14 40.51 -53.53 50.66
C TYR A 14 41.93 -53.63 50.05
N ALA A 15 42.21 -54.65 49.23
CA ALA A 15 43.52 -54.86 48.62
C ALA A 15 43.80 -53.98 47.38
N PHE A 16 42.76 -53.47 46.70
CA PHE A 16 42.90 -52.56 45.55
C PHE A 16 42.87 -51.06 45.91
N ALA A 17 42.60 -50.70 47.17
CA ALA A 17 42.45 -49.30 47.58
C ALA A 17 43.77 -48.61 48.01
N ASN A 18 44.91 -49.31 48.08
CA ASN A 18 46.18 -48.76 48.59
C ASN A 18 47.29 -48.60 47.53
N ALA A 19 46.94 -48.42 46.25
CA ALA A 19 47.92 -48.21 45.17
C ALA A 19 47.77 -46.86 44.44
N GLN A 20 47.34 -45.79 45.13
CA GLN A 20 47.35 -44.43 44.57
C GLN A 20 48.55 -43.64 45.11
N THR A 21 49.59 -43.48 44.28
CA THR A 21 50.74 -42.62 44.58
C THR A 21 50.36 -41.15 44.36
N GLU A 22 50.04 -40.45 45.46
CA GLU A 22 49.81 -39.00 45.43
C GLU A 22 51.16 -38.25 45.41
N ARG A 23 51.42 -37.44 44.37
CA ARG A 23 52.63 -36.61 44.26
C ARG A 23 52.35 -35.16 44.66
N THR A 24 53.36 -34.50 45.21
CA THR A 24 53.33 -33.05 45.43
C THR A 24 54.12 -32.33 44.34
N VAL A 25 53.50 -31.33 43.69
CA VAL A 25 54.13 -30.48 42.67
C VAL A 25 54.16 -29.04 43.17
N LYS A 26 55.35 -28.43 43.23
CA LYS A 26 55.54 -27.04 43.70
C LYS A 26 56.32 -26.22 42.69
N GLY A 27 56.04 -24.92 42.58
CA GLY A 27 56.78 -24.03 41.69
C GLY A 27 56.59 -22.56 42.05
N LYS A 28 57.24 -21.66 41.29
CA LYS A 28 57.16 -20.20 41.45
C LYS A 28 56.78 -19.50 40.15
N VAL A 29 56.12 -18.36 40.25
CA VAL A 29 55.74 -17.53 39.10
C VAL A 29 56.31 -16.11 39.26
N TYR A 30 56.95 -15.61 38.20
CA TYR A 30 57.46 -14.24 38.11
C TYR A 30 56.97 -13.53 36.83
N ASP A 31 57.08 -12.21 36.78
CA ASP A 31 56.99 -11.44 35.55
C ASP A 31 58.35 -11.39 34.82
N SER A 32 58.37 -10.88 33.59
CA SER A 32 59.58 -10.71 32.77
C SER A 32 60.65 -9.80 33.39
N ALA A 33 60.32 -9.01 34.43
CA ALA A 33 61.23 -8.19 35.22
C ALA A 33 61.64 -8.87 36.55
N HIS A 34 61.39 -10.18 36.70
CA HIS A 34 61.67 -10.99 37.90
C HIS A 34 60.90 -10.55 39.16
N VAL A 35 59.77 -9.86 38.99
CA VAL A 35 58.87 -9.53 40.10
C VAL A 35 57.97 -10.71 40.41
N VAL A 36 57.85 -11.06 41.69
CA VAL A 36 56.99 -12.15 42.17
C VAL A 36 55.53 -11.87 41.82
N LEU A 37 54.88 -12.82 41.15
CA LEU A 37 53.45 -12.71 40.81
C LEU A 37 52.59 -13.41 41.86
N GLN A 38 52.11 -12.62 42.83
CA GLN A 38 51.10 -13.06 43.81
C GLN A 38 49.70 -13.09 43.17
N GLY A 39 48.87 -14.08 43.50
CA GLY A 39 47.48 -14.16 43.05
C GLY A 39 47.29 -14.67 41.62
N ALA A 40 48.35 -15.15 40.96
CA ALA A 40 48.28 -15.77 39.65
C ALA A 40 47.55 -17.12 39.76
N THR A 41 46.62 -17.39 38.85
CA THR A 41 45.91 -18.66 38.80
C THR A 41 46.76 -19.69 38.07
N VAL A 42 47.05 -20.81 38.73
CA VAL A 42 47.85 -21.91 38.18
C VAL A 42 46.95 -23.12 37.98
N LEU A 43 46.88 -23.62 36.74
CA LEU A 43 46.12 -24.78 36.34
C LEU A 43 47.07 -25.90 35.92
N LEU A 44 46.84 -27.12 36.39
CA LEU A 44 47.57 -28.32 36.00
C LEU A 44 46.64 -29.24 35.22
N PHE A 45 47.01 -29.53 33.97
CA PHE A 45 46.31 -30.45 33.08
C PHE A 45 47.09 -31.75 32.95
N LYS A 46 46.44 -32.90 33.18
CA LYS A 46 47.01 -34.21 32.86
C LYS A 46 47.12 -34.36 31.33
N LYS A 47 48.24 -34.88 30.83
CA LYS A 47 48.51 -34.98 29.38
C LYS A 47 47.57 -35.96 28.67
N ASP A 48 47.11 -36.99 29.36
CA ASP A 48 46.23 -38.05 28.82
C ASP A 48 44.72 -37.72 28.89
N GLY A 49 44.36 -36.49 29.29
CA GLY A 49 42.97 -36.08 29.51
C GLY A 49 42.42 -36.57 30.86
N GLY A 50 41.88 -35.65 31.65
CA GLY A 50 41.37 -35.91 33.00
C GLY A 50 41.17 -34.62 33.80
N ASP A 51 40.82 -34.76 35.08
CA ASP A 51 40.55 -33.61 35.96
C ASP A 51 41.71 -32.60 36.01
N THR A 52 41.35 -31.32 35.89
CA THR A 52 42.27 -30.19 36.01
C THR A 52 42.39 -29.77 37.46
N LEU A 53 43.61 -29.69 37.99
CA LEU A 53 43.85 -29.14 39.32
C LEU A 53 44.07 -27.63 39.23
N LYS A 54 43.53 -26.87 40.19
CA LYS A 54 43.65 -25.40 40.25
C LYS A 54 44.21 -24.97 41.60
N THR A 55 45.16 -24.05 41.57
CA THR A 55 45.67 -23.35 42.75
C THR A 55 45.99 -21.90 42.42
N VAL A 56 46.41 -21.12 43.40
CA VAL A 56 46.76 -19.70 43.27
C VAL A 56 48.10 -19.46 43.94
N THR A 57 48.93 -18.59 43.36
CA THR A 57 50.23 -18.25 43.95
C THR A 57 50.09 -17.42 45.23
N ASP A 58 50.92 -17.73 46.23
CA ASP A 58 50.98 -17.02 47.51
C ASP A 58 51.75 -15.68 47.43
N LYS A 59 51.98 -15.03 48.58
CA LYS A 59 52.74 -13.77 48.68
C LYS A 59 54.19 -13.87 48.19
N ALA A 60 54.76 -15.07 48.16
CA ALA A 60 56.09 -15.35 47.64
C ALA A 60 56.06 -15.91 46.20
N GLY A 61 54.89 -15.87 45.54
CA GLY A 61 54.68 -16.35 44.17
C GLY A 61 54.71 -17.87 44.04
N GLN A 62 54.65 -18.60 45.16
CA GLN A 62 54.72 -20.04 45.20
C GLN A 62 53.34 -20.66 45.01
N TYR A 63 53.29 -21.76 44.28
CA TYR A 63 52.10 -22.60 44.16
C TYR A 63 52.43 -24.05 44.50
N ILE A 64 51.44 -24.76 45.05
CA ILE A 64 51.57 -26.16 45.46
C ILE A 64 50.31 -26.93 45.03
N PHE A 65 50.50 -28.10 44.45
CA PHE A 65 49.49 -29.14 44.24
C PHE A 65 49.87 -30.37 45.05
N SER A 66 49.04 -30.78 46.01
CA SER A 66 49.39 -31.86 46.96
C SER A 66 48.93 -33.26 46.55
N LYS A 67 48.18 -33.40 45.44
CA LYS A 67 47.53 -34.65 45.02
C LYS A 67 47.60 -34.91 43.52
N VAL A 68 48.80 -34.81 42.95
CA VAL A 68 49.01 -35.02 41.51
C VAL A 68 49.24 -36.50 41.23
N GLN A 69 48.34 -37.12 40.48
CA GLN A 69 48.40 -38.56 40.16
C GLN A 69 49.20 -38.87 38.88
N ALA A 70 49.44 -37.89 38.01
CA ALA A 70 50.16 -38.07 36.75
C ALA A 70 51.64 -37.68 36.89
N SER A 71 52.53 -38.44 36.24
CA SER A 71 53.96 -38.13 36.11
C SER A 71 54.26 -37.17 34.95
N SER A 72 53.35 -37.05 33.98
CA SER A 72 53.40 -36.13 32.84
C SER A 72 52.19 -35.18 32.84
N PHE A 73 52.43 -33.87 32.83
CA PHE A 73 51.38 -32.85 32.96
C PHE A 73 51.80 -31.48 32.41
N ARG A 74 50.81 -30.66 32.05
CA ARG A 74 50.97 -29.27 31.63
C ARG A 74 50.59 -28.32 32.75
N ILE A 75 51.36 -27.26 32.94
CA ILE A 75 50.96 -26.13 33.77
C ILE A 75 50.62 -24.93 32.89
N ARG A 76 49.45 -24.32 33.11
CA ARG A 76 49.05 -23.03 32.56
C ARG A 76 48.91 -22.02 33.69
N VAL A 77 49.56 -20.87 33.55
CA VAL A 77 49.44 -19.76 34.51
C VAL A 77 48.74 -18.59 33.83
N THR A 78 47.72 -18.04 34.50
CA THR A 78 46.99 -16.87 34.05
C THR A 78 46.99 -15.79 35.13
N ASN A 79 47.20 -14.53 34.73
CA ASN A 79 47.20 -13.39 35.63
C ASN A 79 46.72 -12.13 34.89
N VAL A 80 45.97 -11.26 35.57
CA VAL A 80 45.37 -10.07 34.97
C VAL A 80 46.46 -9.11 34.50
N GLY A 81 46.45 -8.76 33.22
CA GLY A 81 47.44 -7.87 32.60
C GLY A 81 48.71 -8.57 32.10
N MET A 82 48.78 -9.89 32.20
CA MET A 82 49.86 -10.73 31.68
C MET A 82 49.35 -11.62 30.54
N GLU A 83 50.24 -12.06 29.66
CA GLU A 83 49.97 -13.13 28.69
C GLU A 83 49.99 -14.49 29.37
N ASP A 84 49.07 -15.38 29.00
CA ASP A 84 49.00 -16.74 29.57
C ASP A 84 50.29 -17.51 29.25
N ALA A 85 50.89 -18.14 30.26
CA ALA A 85 52.11 -18.93 30.11
C ALA A 85 51.80 -20.42 30.27
N GLU A 86 52.31 -21.26 29.36
CA GLU A 86 52.14 -22.72 29.39
C GLU A 86 53.48 -23.44 29.34
N GLN A 87 53.64 -24.48 30.15
CA GLN A 87 54.81 -25.35 30.11
C GLN A 87 54.45 -26.81 30.41
N ASP A 88 54.97 -27.71 29.59
CA ASP A 88 54.83 -29.16 29.75
C ASP A 88 55.99 -29.72 30.59
N TYR A 89 55.67 -30.67 31.47
CA TYR A 89 56.64 -31.36 32.31
C TYR A 89 56.42 -32.87 32.27
N ASP A 90 57.53 -33.61 32.29
CA ASP A 90 57.56 -35.07 32.26
C ASP A 90 58.61 -35.55 33.27
N PHE A 91 58.23 -36.44 34.18
CA PHE A 91 59.07 -36.93 35.27
C PHE A 91 58.99 -38.45 35.40
N GLU A 92 60.03 -39.06 35.99
CA GLU A 92 60.00 -40.49 36.32
C GLU A 92 58.90 -40.82 37.33
N GLU A 93 58.25 -41.97 37.14
CA GLU A 93 57.09 -42.40 37.93
C GLU A 93 57.38 -42.56 39.43
N SER A 94 58.65 -42.78 39.81
CA SER A 94 59.14 -42.96 41.18
C SER A 94 59.25 -41.66 41.99
N LYS A 95 59.16 -40.48 41.34
CA LYS A 95 59.39 -39.19 42.00
C LYS A 95 58.11 -38.65 42.64
N MET A 96 58.10 -38.56 43.98
CA MET A 96 56.91 -38.19 44.77
C MET A 96 56.84 -36.70 45.14
N ASP A 97 57.97 -36.00 45.21
CA ASP A 97 58.03 -34.54 45.41
C ASP A 97 58.74 -33.88 44.21
N ILE A 98 57.99 -33.05 43.49
CA ILE A 98 58.40 -32.45 42.22
C ILE A 98 58.45 -30.94 42.43
N THR A 99 59.66 -30.40 42.51
CA THR A 99 59.87 -28.94 42.47
C THR A 99 60.18 -28.52 41.04
N LEU A 100 59.32 -27.68 40.49
CA LEU A 100 59.44 -27.10 39.16
C LEU A 100 60.30 -25.83 39.22
N GLY A 101 60.94 -25.53 38.09
CA GLY A 101 61.55 -24.23 37.86
C GLY A 101 60.52 -23.10 37.89
N SER A 102 61.01 -21.87 37.84
CA SER A 102 60.14 -20.70 37.80
C SER A 102 59.49 -20.49 36.43
N ILE A 103 58.20 -20.19 36.41
CA ILE A 103 57.47 -19.80 35.20
C ILE A 103 57.45 -18.28 35.10
N THR A 104 57.93 -17.73 33.99
CA THR A 104 58.00 -16.29 33.74
C THR A 104 56.90 -15.86 32.78
N MET A 105 56.05 -14.90 33.18
CA MET A 105 54.97 -14.36 32.35
C MET A 105 55.37 -13.03 31.69
N GLN A 106 54.91 -12.79 30.46
CA GLN A 106 55.09 -11.50 29.76
C GLN A 106 53.89 -10.57 29.99
N ARG A 107 54.09 -9.24 29.92
CA ARG A 107 53.00 -8.27 30.05
C ARG A 107 52.16 -8.20 28.77
N ALA A 108 50.84 -8.28 28.90
CA ALA A 108 49.93 -8.20 27.76
C ALA A 108 49.73 -6.74 27.32
N ILE A 109 50.20 -6.38 26.11
CA ILE A 109 49.93 -5.08 25.50
C ILE A 109 48.67 -5.20 24.64
N LYS A 110 47.51 -4.79 25.18
CA LYS A 110 46.27 -4.69 24.39
C LYS A 110 46.20 -3.33 23.69
N THR A 111 46.38 -3.30 22.38
CA THR A 111 45.93 -2.20 21.52
C THR A 111 44.40 -2.19 21.47
N LEU A 112 43.79 -1.10 21.91
CA LEU A 112 42.35 -0.86 21.77
C LEU A 112 42.00 -0.80 20.27
N GLN A 113 41.20 -1.76 19.78
CA GLN A 113 40.49 -1.60 18.51
C GLN A 113 39.58 -0.37 18.63
N GLU A 114 39.84 0.61 17.77
CA GLU A 114 39.06 1.84 17.63
C GLU A 114 37.56 1.48 17.48
N ILE A 115 36.76 1.79 18.51
CA ILE A 115 35.30 1.70 18.40
C ILE A 115 34.86 2.89 17.57
N ILE A 116 34.73 2.69 16.26
CA ILE A 116 34.01 3.62 15.40
C ILE A 116 32.54 3.60 15.85
N ILE A 117 32.12 4.62 16.61
CA ILE A 117 30.71 4.81 16.98
C ILE A 117 29.95 5.22 15.72
N ALA A 118 29.59 4.25 14.89
CA ALA A 118 28.65 4.47 13.80
C ALA A 118 27.26 4.71 14.40
N PRO A 119 26.52 5.75 13.97
CA PRO A 119 25.15 5.95 14.42
C PRO A 119 24.30 4.72 14.08
N PRO A 120 23.35 4.32 14.95
CA PRO A 120 22.55 3.13 14.73
C PRO A 120 21.79 3.25 13.40
N PRO A 121 21.71 2.16 12.60
CA PRO A 121 21.10 2.18 11.28
C PRO A 121 19.59 2.47 11.32
N ILE A 122 18.96 2.21 12.47
CA ILE A 122 17.52 2.38 12.71
C ILE A 122 17.32 3.08 14.06
N VAL A 123 16.54 4.15 14.08
CA VAL A 123 16.14 4.87 15.30
C VAL A 123 14.62 4.88 15.39
N VAL A 124 14.08 4.33 16.48
CA VAL A 124 12.64 4.28 16.73
C VAL A 124 12.25 5.39 17.71
N LYS A 125 11.53 6.38 17.20
CA LYS A 125 10.90 7.46 17.95
C LYS A 125 9.44 7.09 18.25
N GLU A 126 8.70 7.96 18.91
CA GLU A 126 7.29 7.71 19.28
C GLU A 126 6.40 7.51 18.05
N ASP A 127 6.51 8.37 17.04
CA ASP A 127 5.69 8.36 15.82
C ASP A 127 6.50 8.19 14.54
N THR A 128 7.79 7.88 14.66
CA THR A 128 8.69 7.86 13.51
C THR A 128 9.73 6.79 13.65
N VAL A 129 9.87 5.98 12.60
CA VAL A 129 11.03 5.11 12.43
C VAL A 129 11.94 5.77 11.42
N GLU A 130 13.15 6.08 11.85
CA GLU A 130 14.18 6.71 11.02
C GLU A 130 15.20 5.66 10.61
N PHE A 131 15.36 5.48 9.31
CA PHE A 131 16.37 4.62 8.69
C PHE A 131 17.46 5.50 8.10
N LYS A 132 18.72 5.26 8.46
CA LYS A 132 19.85 5.90 7.78
C LYS A 132 20.06 5.22 6.43
N ALA A 133 19.90 5.95 5.33
CA ALA A 133 19.91 5.39 3.99
C ALA A 133 21.25 4.69 3.66
N ASP A 134 22.38 5.31 4.05
CA ASP A 134 23.73 4.77 3.82
C ASP A 134 24.00 3.43 4.53
N SER A 135 23.19 3.07 5.53
CA SER A 135 23.30 1.77 6.21
C SER A 135 22.71 0.62 5.40
N PHE A 136 21.91 0.91 4.36
CA PHE A 136 21.25 -0.08 3.50
C PHE A 136 21.82 0.06 2.08
N LYS A 137 22.79 -0.79 1.75
CA LYS A 137 23.47 -0.73 0.45
C LYS A 137 22.50 -1.03 -0.69
N VAL A 138 22.45 -0.12 -1.65
CA VAL A 138 21.80 -0.27 -2.96
C VAL A 138 22.82 0.00 -4.05
N ARG A 139 22.55 -0.47 -5.28
CA ARG A 139 23.46 -0.22 -6.40
C ARG A 139 23.58 1.29 -6.67
N PRO A 140 24.73 1.74 -7.20
CA PRO A 140 24.84 3.08 -7.78
C PRO A 140 23.68 3.37 -8.74
N ASN A 141 23.20 4.61 -8.76
CA ASN A 141 22.10 5.05 -9.63
C ASN A 141 20.74 4.36 -9.39
N SER A 142 20.55 3.63 -8.28
CA SER A 142 19.24 3.05 -7.91
C SER A 142 18.22 4.13 -7.57
N SER A 143 16.94 3.85 -7.79
CA SER A 143 15.83 4.70 -7.34
C SER A 143 15.58 4.53 -5.85
N VAL A 144 14.85 5.47 -5.24
CA VAL A 144 14.37 5.35 -3.87
C VAL A 144 13.52 4.08 -3.68
N GLU A 145 12.76 3.65 -4.68
CA GLU A 145 11.99 2.40 -4.64
C GLU A 145 12.86 1.18 -4.25
N GLU A 146 14.05 1.05 -4.84
CA GLU A 146 14.99 -0.04 -4.53
C GLU A 146 15.57 0.08 -3.11
N LEU A 147 15.75 1.30 -2.60
CA LEU A 147 16.14 1.54 -1.21
C LEU A 147 15.03 1.10 -0.26
N LEU A 148 13.77 1.45 -0.53
CA LEU A 148 12.63 1.09 0.31
C LEU A 148 12.44 -0.43 0.40
N LYS A 149 12.70 -1.19 -0.67
CA LYS A 149 12.68 -2.67 -0.65
C LYS A 149 13.68 -3.27 0.34
N LYS A 150 14.79 -2.59 0.62
CA LYS A 150 15.82 -3.05 1.57
C LYS A 150 15.52 -2.66 3.01
N LEU A 151 14.61 -1.73 3.25
CA LEU A 151 14.28 -1.27 4.60
C LEU A 151 13.39 -2.29 5.34
N PRO A 152 13.74 -2.67 6.59
CA PRO A 152 12.90 -3.53 7.41
C PRO A 152 11.50 -2.94 7.64
N GLY A 153 10.47 -3.76 7.48
CA GLY A 153 9.07 -3.36 7.74
C GLY A 153 8.41 -2.57 6.61
N LEU A 154 9.13 -2.35 5.50
CA LEU A 154 8.58 -1.87 4.24
C LEU A 154 8.49 -3.02 3.25
N GLN A 155 7.45 -3.00 2.44
CA GLN A 155 7.30 -3.86 1.27
C GLN A 155 6.89 -2.98 0.11
N VAL A 156 7.52 -3.17 -1.04
CA VAL A 156 7.12 -2.56 -2.31
C VAL A 156 6.66 -3.70 -3.20
N ASP A 157 5.39 -3.67 -3.61
CA ASP A 157 4.86 -4.69 -4.51
C ASP A 157 5.29 -4.45 -5.97
N LYS A 158 4.88 -5.35 -6.86
CA LYS A 158 5.24 -5.29 -8.28
C LYS A 158 4.67 -4.05 -8.99
N ASP A 159 3.56 -3.51 -8.50
CA ASP A 159 2.90 -2.32 -9.06
C ASP A 159 3.50 -1.01 -8.53
N GLY A 160 4.47 -1.09 -7.61
CA GLY A 160 5.08 0.05 -6.93
C GLY A 160 4.27 0.58 -5.76
N ASN A 161 3.22 -0.11 -5.30
CA ASN A 161 2.56 0.27 -4.07
C ASN A 161 3.48 -0.04 -2.90
N ILE A 162 3.63 0.93 -2.01
CA ILE A 162 4.50 0.82 -0.85
C ILE A 162 3.61 0.58 0.36
N THR A 163 3.93 -0.44 1.14
CA THR A 163 3.32 -0.68 2.46
C THR A 163 4.40 -0.57 3.50
N ALA A 164 4.10 0.12 4.60
CA ALA A 164 4.96 0.13 5.78
C ALA A 164 4.10 -0.21 6.98
N GLN A 165 4.60 -1.10 7.83
CA GLN A 165 3.87 -1.56 9.01
C GLN A 165 2.47 -2.14 8.69
N GLY A 166 2.30 -2.79 7.54
CA GLY A 166 1.03 -3.44 7.14
C GLY A 166 -0.05 -2.46 6.67
N LYS A 167 0.25 -1.16 6.66
CA LYS A 167 -0.59 -0.12 6.07
C LYS A 167 0.05 0.36 4.77
N THR A 168 -0.77 0.63 3.76
CA THR A 168 -0.32 1.30 2.55
C THR A 168 0.21 2.69 2.90
N VAL A 169 1.39 3.03 2.40
CA VAL A 169 1.95 4.37 2.48
C VAL A 169 1.09 5.28 1.63
N THR A 170 0.50 6.29 2.25
CA THR A 170 -0.44 7.19 1.57
C THR A 170 0.28 8.28 0.80
N LYS A 171 1.43 8.75 1.32
CA LYS A 171 2.20 9.84 0.72
C LYS A 171 3.71 9.68 0.90
N ILE A 172 4.47 10.21 -0.06
CA ILE A 172 5.90 10.47 0.09
C ILE A 172 6.15 11.98 0.10
N LYS A 173 6.83 12.46 1.15
CA LYS A 173 7.28 13.83 1.32
C LYS A 173 8.80 13.91 1.09
N VAL A 174 9.28 15.02 0.55
CA VAL A 174 10.71 15.34 0.42
C VAL A 174 11.00 16.56 1.28
N ASN A 175 11.89 16.41 2.27
CA ASN A 175 12.18 17.44 3.27
C ASN A 175 10.89 18.04 3.89
N GLY A 176 9.93 17.17 4.23
CA GLY A 176 8.67 17.52 4.90
C GLY A 176 7.55 18.08 4.01
N LYS A 177 7.74 18.19 2.68
CA LYS A 177 6.72 18.72 1.75
C LYS A 177 6.34 17.71 0.67
N ASP A 178 5.14 17.84 0.15
CA ASP A 178 4.64 16.91 -0.88
C ASP A 178 5.41 17.09 -2.20
N PHE A 179 5.84 15.98 -2.81
CA PHE A 179 6.50 15.97 -4.12
C PHE A 179 5.52 15.38 -5.14
N PHE A 180 5.14 16.15 -6.17
CA PHE A 180 4.07 15.78 -7.14
C PHE A 180 2.76 15.34 -6.46
N GLY A 181 2.26 16.14 -5.52
CA GLY A 181 1.02 15.85 -4.78
C GLY A 181 1.18 14.74 -3.72
N GLY A 182 2.40 14.25 -3.52
CA GLY A 182 2.73 13.21 -2.56
C GLY A 182 2.56 11.79 -3.10
N ASP A 183 2.37 11.60 -4.42
CA ASP A 183 2.23 10.28 -5.05
C ASP A 183 3.45 9.38 -4.71
N PRO A 184 3.26 8.30 -3.93
CA PRO A 184 4.35 7.42 -3.53
C PRO A 184 5.06 6.76 -4.71
N LYS A 185 4.35 6.48 -5.81
CA LYS A 185 4.93 5.80 -6.97
C LYS A 185 5.83 6.74 -7.76
N THR A 186 5.32 7.94 -8.07
CA THR A 186 6.12 8.96 -8.76
C THR A 186 7.35 9.35 -7.93
N ALA A 187 7.18 9.64 -6.64
CA ALA A 187 8.31 10.05 -5.80
C ALA A 187 9.38 8.95 -5.65
N SER A 188 9.00 7.69 -5.44
CA SER A 188 9.97 6.60 -5.23
C SER A 188 10.71 6.18 -6.51
N ARG A 189 10.09 6.31 -7.69
CA ARG A 189 10.69 5.95 -8.99
C ARG A 189 11.53 7.06 -9.62
N GLU A 190 11.19 8.32 -9.35
CA GLU A 190 11.86 9.47 -9.96
C GLU A 190 13.05 9.99 -9.14
N LEU A 191 13.06 9.79 -7.82
CA LEU A 191 14.16 10.23 -6.97
C LEU A 191 15.29 9.18 -6.90
N PRO A 192 16.57 9.57 -7.09
CA PRO A 192 17.71 8.69 -6.83
C PRO A 192 17.83 8.33 -5.35
N ALA A 193 18.25 7.11 -5.02
CA ALA A 193 18.51 6.71 -3.64
C ALA A 193 19.72 7.46 -3.03
N GLU A 194 20.72 7.81 -3.86
CA GLU A 194 21.97 8.40 -3.39
C GLU A 194 21.85 9.82 -2.79
N ILE A 195 20.76 10.54 -3.13
CA ILE A 195 20.49 11.88 -2.59
C ILE A 195 19.82 11.84 -1.23
N VAL A 196 19.36 10.67 -0.78
CA VAL A 196 18.64 10.49 0.49
C VAL A 196 19.63 10.23 1.62
N ASP A 197 19.55 11.03 2.68
CA ASP A 197 20.28 10.81 3.94
C ASP A 197 19.50 9.83 4.83
N LYS A 198 18.20 10.09 4.97
CA LYS A 198 17.32 9.35 5.89
C LYS A 198 15.95 9.11 5.27
N VAL A 199 15.42 7.92 5.55
CA VAL A 199 14.03 7.58 5.27
C VAL A 199 13.28 7.53 6.59
N GLN A 200 12.25 8.35 6.74
CA GLN A 200 11.42 8.42 7.93
C GLN A 200 10.03 7.85 7.63
N VAL A 201 9.67 6.73 8.26
CA VAL A 201 8.29 6.24 8.24
C VAL A 201 7.56 6.90 9.40
N VAL A 202 6.62 7.78 9.08
CA VAL A 202 5.92 8.66 10.02
C VAL A 202 4.47 8.24 10.14
N ASP A 203 4.00 8.08 11.38
CA ASP A 203 2.59 8.05 11.72
C ASP A 203 2.03 9.50 11.61
N ASP A 204 1.48 9.85 10.44
CA ASP A 204 0.95 11.19 10.14
C ASP A 204 -0.52 11.30 10.56
N TYR A 205 -0.79 12.14 11.56
CA TYR A 205 -2.15 12.44 12.05
C TYR A 205 -2.79 13.65 11.32
N GLY A 206 -2.14 14.12 10.24
CA GLY A 206 -2.54 15.29 9.47
C GLY A 206 -1.91 16.59 9.97
N ASP A 207 -1.90 17.60 9.11
CA ASP A 207 -1.23 18.87 9.35
C ASP A 207 -1.68 19.57 10.63
N MET A 208 -2.99 19.56 10.91
CA MET A 208 -3.54 20.16 12.14
C MET A 208 -3.03 19.47 13.40
N ALA A 209 -2.80 18.16 13.37
CA ALA A 209 -2.23 17.42 14.49
C ALA A 209 -0.72 17.67 14.62
N ALA A 210 0.02 17.73 13.51
CA ALA A 210 1.44 18.08 13.48
C ALA A 210 1.69 19.48 14.08
N ILE A 211 0.74 20.40 13.89
CA ILE A 211 0.80 21.74 14.44
C ILE A 211 0.32 21.73 15.89
N SER A 212 -0.95 21.42 16.16
CA SER A 212 -1.48 21.47 17.52
C SER A 212 -0.74 20.58 18.54
N GLY A 213 -0.01 19.57 18.06
CA GLY A 213 0.57 18.50 18.88
C GLY A 213 -0.46 17.51 19.38
N ILE A 214 -1.72 17.66 18.92
CA ILE A 214 -2.88 16.91 19.36
C ILE A 214 -3.18 15.86 18.30
N LYS A 215 -2.82 14.61 18.59
CA LYS A 215 -3.02 13.46 17.69
C LYS A 215 -4.46 12.96 17.79
N ASP A 216 -5.23 13.12 16.73
CA ASP A 216 -6.59 12.60 16.62
C ASP A 216 -6.73 11.65 15.41
N GLY A 217 -7.59 10.63 15.54
CA GLY A 217 -7.78 9.61 14.51
C GLY A 217 -6.59 8.66 14.31
N ASP A 218 -6.78 7.65 13.45
CA ASP A 218 -5.71 6.75 13.05
C ASP A 218 -4.70 7.46 12.16
N PRO A 219 -3.39 7.30 12.41
CA PRO A 219 -2.40 7.91 11.54
C PRO A 219 -2.39 7.22 10.18
N ASP A 220 -2.26 8.04 9.15
CA ASP A 220 -1.79 7.60 7.85
C ASP A 220 -0.29 7.31 7.94
N ILE A 221 0.18 6.34 7.17
CA ILE A 221 1.63 6.09 7.07
C ILE A 221 2.17 6.94 5.93
N VAL A 222 3.08 7.85 6.26
CA VAL A 222 3.76 8.72 5.31
C VAL A 222 5.25 8.45 5.36
N ILE A 223 5.91 8.41 4.20
CA ILE A 223 7.37 8.36 4.15
C ILE A 223 7.90 9.77 3.91
N ASN A 224 8.76 10.28 4.78
CA ASN A 224 9.52 11.49 4.54
C ASN A 224 10.96 11.14 4.16
N LEU A 225 11.40 11.60 2.98
CA LEU A 225 12.75 11.48 2.49
C LEU A 225 13.52 12.74 2.85
N GLN A 226 14.51 12.60 3.74
CA GLN A 226 15.41 13.69 4.08
C GLN A 226 16.61 13.64 3.13
N LEU A 227 16.84 14.73 2.40
CA LEU A 227 17.98 14.83 1.48
C LEU A 227 19.30 15.09 2.22
N LYS A 228 20.41 14.59 1.67
CA LYS A 228 21.76 14.91 2.15
C LYS A 228 22.03 16.41 1.99
N LYS A 229 22.74 17.01 2.96
CA LYS A 229 22.99 18.47 2.99
C LYS A 229 23.75 18.96 1.75
N ASP A 230 24.73 18.19 1.29
CA ASP A 230 25.52 18.45 0.08
C ASP A 230 24.75 18.18 -1.22
N LYS A 231 23.63 17.46 -1.16
CA LYS A 231 22.76 17.13 -2.31
C LYS A 231 21.53 18.03 -2.41
N ASN A 232 21.42 19.08 -1.58
CA ASN A 232 20.36 20.08 -1.66
C ASN A 232 20.66 21.24 -2.64
N GLN A 233 21.80 21.18 -3.34
CA GLN A 233 22.19 22.10 -4.41
C GLN A 233 22.71 21.31 -5.62
N GLY A 234 21.88 21.19 -6.66
CA GLY A 234 22.26 20.45 -7.87
C GLY A 234 21.10 20.20 -8.82
N ALA A 235 21.43 19.57 -9.95
CA ALA A 235 20.48 19.11 -10.93
C ALA A 235 20.67 17.63 -11.22
N PHE A 236 19.58 16.90 -11.35
CA PHE A 236 19.58 15.49 -11.70
C PHE A 236 18.37 15.13 -12.54
N GLY A 237 18.48 14.07 -13.34
CA GLY A 237 17.43 13.67 -14.25
C GLY A 237 17.71 12.34 -14.93
N LYS A 238 16.72 11.85 -15.66
CA LYS A 238 16.81 10.64 -16.48
C LYS A 238 16.06 10.85 -17.78
N ALA A 239 16.61 10.35 -18.88
CA ALA A 239 15.92 10.28 -20.16
C ALA A 239 15.98 8.84 -20.65
N SER A 240 14.85 8.30 -21.09
CA SER A 240 14.76 6.96 -21.66
C SER A 240 14.00 6.99 -22.97
N ALA A 241 14.50 6.27 -23.96
CA ALA A 241 13.84 6.05 -25.24
C ALA A 241 13.85 4.55 -25.54
N GLY A 242 12.73 4.02 -26.00
CA GLY A 242 12.57 2.61 -26.33
C GLY A 242 11.71 2.40 -27.56
N TYR A 243 12.10 1.42 -28.37
CA TYR A 243 11.39 0.98 -29.56
C TYR A 243 11.32 -0.56 -29.55
N GLY A 244 10.19 -1.10 -29.95
CA GLY A 244 9.91 -2.53 -29.91
C GLY A 244 9.13 -3.03 -31.11
N THR A 245 8.87 -4.35 -31.10
CA THR A 245 7.97 -4.99 -32.07
C THR A 245 6.56 -4.42 -31.95
N ASP A 246 5.70 -4.64 -32.96
CA ASP A 246 4.29 -4.19 -32.95
C ASP A 246 4.13 -2.68 -32.73
N ASP A 247 5.06 -1.89 -33.29
CA ASP A 247 5.17 -0.43 -33.18
C ASP A 247 5.15 0.09 -31.73
N ARG A 248 5.68 -0.69 -30.78
CA ARG A 248 5.75 -0.28 -29.37
C ARG A 248 6.83 0.77 -29.17
N LYS A 249 6.44 1.88 -28.54
CA LYS A 249 7.27 3.08 -28.34
C LYS A 249 7.17 3.53 -26.88
N GLN A 250 8.29 3.99 -26.35
CA GLN A 250 8.37 4.60 -25.02
C GLN A 250 9.37 5.75 -25.05
N PHE A 251 8.99 6.90 -24.53
CA PHE A 251 9.88 8.01 -24.24
C PHE A 251 9.55 8.56 -22.85
N THR A 252 10.56 8.72 -22.00
CA THR A 252 10.42 9.30 -20.67
C THR A 252 11.51 10.32 -20.41
N LEU A 253 11.14 11.39 -19.72
CA LEU A 253 12.05 12.46 -19.32
C LEU A 253 11.76 12.86 -17.87
N SER A 254 12.80 12.96 -17.06
CA SER A 254 12.75 13.59 -15.75
C SER A 254 13.90 14.58 -15.62
N ALA A 255 13.61 15.76 -15.11
CA ALA A 255 14.58 16.80 -14.83
C ALA A 255 14.23 17.47 -13.51
N ASN A 256 15.19 17.52 -12.59
CA ASN A 256 15.02 18.06 -11.25
C ASN A 256 16.17 19.03 -10.96
N MET A 257 15.85 20.18 -10.38
CA MET A 257 16.81 21.19 -9.96
C MET A 257 16.48 21.67 -8.55
N PHE A 258 17.41 21.48 -7.62
CA PHE A 258 17.30 21.90 -6.22
C PHE A 258 18.32 22.99 -5.91
N ARG A 259 17.86 24.07 -5.26
CA ARG A 259 18.64 25.22 -4.82
C ARG A 259 18.18 25.66 -3.44
N GLU A 260 18.66 25.01 -2.39
CA GLU A 260 18.36 25.29 -0.98
C GLU A 260 16.85 25.43 -0.67
N ASN A 261 16.31 26.63 -0.85
CA ASN A 261 14.92 26.99 -0.59
C ASN A 261 14.00 26.78 -1.79
N THR A 262 14.54 26.53 -2.99
CA THR A 262 13.74 26.36 -4.22
C THR A 262 13.98 24.98 -4.84
N GLN A 263 12.89 24.33 -5.25
CA GLN A 263 12.92 23.05 -5.96
C GLN A 263 12.02 23.15 -7.19
N LEU A 264 12.52 22.68 -8.34
CA LEU A 264 11.78 22.59 -9.59
C LEU A 264 11.98 21.20 -10.18
N SER A 265 10.88 20.57 -10.59
CA SER A 265 10.88 19.25 -11.21
C SER A 265 9.96 19.23 -12.42
N LEU A 266 10.42 18.64 -13.51
CA LEU A 266 9.69 18.37 -14.74
C LEU A 266 9.73 16.87 -15.01
N LEU A 267 8.58 16.28 -15.29
CA LEU A 267 8.43 14.90 -15.71
C LEU A 267 7.61 14.84 -17.01
N GLY A 268 8.00 14.00 -17.95
CA GLY A 268 7.31 13.78 -19.21
C GLY A 268 7.36 12.31 -19.63
N ASN A 269 6.29 11.82 -20.24
CA ASN A 269 6.15 10.43 -20.66
C ASN A 269 5.23 10.32 -21.89
N ILE A 270 5.67 9.57 -22.90
CA ILE A 270 4.91 9.24 -24.11
C ILE A 270 5.13 7.75 -24.37
N ASN A 271 4.06 6.95 -24.39
CA ASN A 271 4.19 5.52 -24.64
C ASN A 271 2.88 4.86 -25.07
N ASN A 272 2.97 3.71 -25.75
CA ASN A 272 1.83 2.84 -26.08
C ASN A 272 1.96 1.42 -25.47
N ILE A 273 2.65 1.35 -24.33
CA ILE A 273 2.89 0.13 -23.53
C ILE A 273 2.16 0.17 -22.18
N ASN A 274 1.08 0.96 -22.11
CA ASN A 274 0.22 1.16 -20.95
C ASN A 274 0.94 1.73 -19.69
N GLN A 275 2.11 2.35 -19.80
CA GLN A 275 2.78 2.92 -18.61
C GLN A 275 2.19 4.30 -18.25
N ASN A 276 1.89 4.53 -16.98
CA ASN A 276 1.43 5.84 -16.47
C ASN A 276 2.50 6.50 -15.58
N LEU A 277 2.80 7.77 -15.83
CA LEU A 277 3.77 8.55 -15.04
C LEU A 277 3.17 9.12 -13.74
N PHE A 278 1.89 9.46 -13.77
CA PHE A 278 1.13 9.98 -12.63
C PHE A 278 -0.10 9.10 -12.38
N ASP A 279 -0.43 8.86 -11.11
CA ASP A 279 -1.71 8.25 -10.76
C ASP A 279 -2.82 9.32 -10.84
N PHE A 280 -3.57 9.31 -11.95
CA PHE A 280 -4.77 10.14 -12.09
C PHE A 280 -6.02 9.50 -11.49
N SER A 281 -5.96 8.20 -11.21
CA SER A 281 -7.04 7.38 -10.66
C SER A 281 -7.26 7.59 -9.15
N ASN A 282 -6.26 8.08 -8.42
CA ASN A 282 -6.35 8.39 -6.99
C ASN A 282 -6.17 9.88 -6.71
N ASP A 283 -7.27 10.63 -6.64
CA ASP A 283 -7.24 11.84 -5.82
C ASP A 283 -7.26 11.41 -4.34
N GLY A 284 -6.09 11.45 -3.71
CA GLY A 284 -5.87 11.27 -2.27
C GLY A 284 -6.49 12.38 -1.40
N GLY A 285 -7.41 13.20 -1.93
CA GLY A 285 -8.17 14.22 -1.21
C GLY A 285 -9.53 13.77 -0.66
N ASN A 286 -10.18 12.73 -1.21
CA ASN A 286 -11.58 12.40 -0.87
C ASN A 286 -11.79 11.07 -0.11
N ARG A 287 -10.87 10.69 0.78
CA ARG A 287 -11.13 9.61 1.77
C ARG A 287 -11.99 10.06 2.97
N ARG A 288 -12.53 11.28 2.95
CA ARG A 288 -13.41 11.83 4.00
C ARG A 288 -14.70 12.36 3.39
N GLY A 289 -15.54 11.46 2.88
CA GLY A 289 -16.88 11.84 2.42
C GLY A 289 -17.63 10.62 1.90
N GLY A 290 -18.46 10.03 2.75
CA GLY A 290 -19.45 9.04 2.33
C GLY A 290 -20.43 9.67 1.34
N GLY A 291 -20.61 8.97 0.22
CA GLY A 291 -21.60 9.29 -0.79
C GLY A 291 -21.84 8.03 -1.61
N GLY A 292 -22.88 7.29 -1.22
CA GLY A 292 -23.30 6.08 -1.90
C GLY A 292 -23.74 6.37 -3.32
N GLY A 293 -23.00 5.83 -4.28
CA GLY A 293 -23.44 5.63 -5.65
C GLY A 293 -23.11 4.18 -6.03
N PRO A 294 -24.09 3.35 -6.42
CA PRO A 294 -23.81 2.02 -6.90
C PRO A 294 -23.21 2.15 -8.30
N GLY A 295 -21.89 2.00 -8.45
CA GLY A 295 -21.30 2.06 -9.79
C GLY A 295 -19.79 2.05 -9.95
N ARG A 296 -18.98 2.26 -8.90
CA ARG A 296 -17.51 2.15 -9.00
C ARG A 296 -16.88 1.58 -7.74
N MET A 297 -17.07 0.27 -7.52
CA MET A 297 -16.19 -0.55 -6.69
C MET A 297 -15.57 -1.64 -7.56
N ILE A 298 -14.55 -1.28 -8.35
CA ILE A 298 -13.58 -2.23 -8.88
C ILE A 298 -12.18 -1.71 -8.50
N SER A 299 -11.86 -1.84 -7.21
CA SER A 299 -10.50 -2.19 -6.80
C SER A 299 -10.62 -3.43 -5.93
N GLY A 300 -11.23 -4.47 -6.50
CA GLY A 300 -11.15 -5.81 -5.94
C GLY A 300 -9.69 -6.23 -5.98
N SER A 301 -9.17 -6.52 -4.79
CA SER A 301 -7.91 -7.22 -4.54
C SER A 301 -7.97 -8.64 -5.16
N GLY A 302 -7.98 -8.71 -6.49
CA GLY A 302 -7.77 -9.92 -7.27
C GLY A 302 -6.31 -9.95 -7.69
N GLY A 303 -5.55 -10.88 -7.12
CA GLY A 303 -4.14 -11.08 -7.44
C GLY A 303 -3.98 -11.59 -8.87
N GLY A 304 -3.71 -10.70 -9.81
CA GLY A 304 -3.11 -10.99 -11.11
C GLY A 304 -1.68 -10.47 -11.10
N ASN A 305 -0.74 -11.36 -10.78
CA ASN A 305 0.70 -11.11 -10.83
C ASN A 305 1.17 -10.94 -12.27
N THR A 306 1.86 -9.84 -12.65
CA THR A 306 3.06 -9.82 -13.53
C THR A 306 3.65 -8.41 -13.71
N THR A 307 4.99 -8.36 -13.65
CA THR A 307 5.97 -7.29 -13.98
C THR A 307 5.66 -5.80 -13.84
N SER A 308 6.28 -5.22 -12.81
CA SER A 308 7.34 -4.18 -12.86
C SER A 308 7.55 -3.40 -14.17
N ASP A 309 6.81 -2.29 -14.29
CA ASP A 309 7.20 -1.00 -14.90
C ASP A 309 5.94 -0.20 -15.30
N SER A 310 4.74 -0.79 -15.22
CA SER A 310 3.51 -0.16 -15.66
C SER A 310 2.54 0.15 -14.51
N ASN A 311 2.29 1.44 -14.28
CA ASN A 311 1.10 1.95 -13.59
C ASN A 311 -0.16 1.80 -14.48
N ALA A 312 -0.26 0.72 -15.25
CA ALA A 312 -1.27 0.53 -16.28
C ALA A 312 -2.66 0.29 -15.68
N ASP A 313 -3.67 0.94 -16.24
CA ASP A 313 -4.97 0.28 -16.35
C ASP A 313 -4.75 -0.97 -17.18
N GLN A 314 -4.98 -2.12 -16.55
CA GLN A 314 -4.55 -3.42 -17.05
C GLN A 314 -5.43 -3.95 -18.19
N ASN A 315 -6.58 -3.33 -18.42
CA ASN A 315 -7.56 -3.70 -19.42
C ASN A 315 -7.49 -2.74 -20.61
N GLY A 316 -7.40 -3.29 -21.82
CA GLY A 316 -7.26 -2.54 -23.07
C GLY A 316 -5.81 -2.20 -23.45
N ILE A 317 -5.65 -1.69 -24.67
CA ILE A 317 -4.38 -1.19 -25.21
C ILE A 317 -4.42 0.33 -25.17
N THR A 318 -3.41 0.95 -24.56
CA THR A 318 -3.42 2.37 -24.21
C THR A 318 -2.24 3.13 -24.81
N ASP A 319 -2.52 4.20 -25.57
CA ASP A 319 -1.56 5.28 -25.87
C ASP A 319 -1.67 6.35 -24.78
N ASN A 320 -0.55 6.67 -24.13
CA ASN A 320 -0.47 7.60 -23.03
C ASN A 320 0.57 8.69 -23.29
N LYS A 321 0.15 9.93 -23.11
CA LYS A 321 0.99 11.14 -23.20
C LYS A 321 0.75 11.96 -21.94
N SER A 322 1.79 12.18 -21.15
CA SER A 322 1.68 12.93 -19.90
C SER A 322 2.88 13.83 -19.65
N ILE A 323 2.63 14.95 -18.99
CA ILE A 323 3.63 15.91 -18.56
C ILE A 323 3.24 16.45 -17.19
N GLY A 324 4.22 16.74 -16.34
CA GLY A 324 3.96 17.36 -15.07
C GLY A 324 5.12 18.22 -14.59
N LEU A 325 4.75 19.27 -13.86
CA LEU A 325 5.63 20.25 -13.25
C LEU A 325 5.37 20.23 -11.75
N ASN A 326 6.44 20.30 -10.95
CA ASN A 326 6.34 20.46 -9.52
C ASN A 326 7.31 21.56 -9.08
N PHE A 327 6.83 22.48 -8.26
CA PHE A 327 7.64 23.57 -7.73
C PHE A 327 7.46 23.69 -6.22
N ARG A 328 8.50 24.15 -5.56
CA ARG A 328 8.47 24.54 -4.14
C ARG A 328 9.39 25.72 -3.93
N THR A 329 8.93 26.66 -3.11
CA THR A 329 9.75 27.73 -2.54
C THR A 329 9.45 27.88 -1.06
N ASP A 330 10.50 27.87 -0.23
CA ASP A 330 10.40 28.11 1.22
C ASP A 330 10.61 29.60 1.51
N PHE A 331 9.76 30.18 2.35
CA PHE A 331 9.87 31.58 2.72
C PHE A 331 11.03 31.81 3.71
N PRO A 332 11.67 32.99 3.70
CA PRO A 332 12.70 33.36 4.68
C PRO A 332 12.21 33.21 6.13
N GLU A 333 13.15 33.10 7.06
CA GLU A 333 12.87 33.04 8.51
C GLU A 333 11.92 31.92 8.94
N LYS A 334 11.73 30.88 8.11
CA LYS A 334 10.79 29.77 8.35
C LYS A 334 9.32 30.23 8.47
N LYS A 335 8.95 31.33 7.80
CA LYS A 335 7.56 31.83 7.75
C LYS A 335 6.60 30.92 7.00
N GLY A 336 7.09 29.90 6.30
CA GLY A 336 6.26 28.89 5.65
C GLY A 336 6.81 28.50 4.29
N SER A 337 5.94 28.06 3.40
CA SER A 337 6.31 27.59 2.06
C SER A 337 5.16 27.73 1.08
N PHE A 338 5.48 28.02 -0.18
CA PHE A 338 4.55 27.92 -1.28
C PHE A 338 5.01 26.80 -2.23
N TYR A 339 4.15 25.83 -2.47
CA TYR A 339 4.49 24.69 -3.32
C TYR A 339 3.28 24.19 -4.07
N GLY A 340 3.50 23.58 -5.22
CA GLY A 340 2.42 23.10 -6.06
C GLY A 340 2.90 22.27 -7.23
N ASN A 341 1.94 21.66 -7.91
CA ASN A 341 2.17 20.88 -9.10
C ASN A 341 1.07 21.09 -10.13
N TYR A 342 1.47 20.91 -11.38
CA TYR A 342 0.58 20.79 -12.53
C TYR A 342 0.85 19.45 -13.19
N SER A 343 -0.19 18.71 -13.55
CA SER A 343 -0.06 17.52 -14.38
C SER A 343 -1.13 17.46 -15.46
N PHE A 344 -0.72 16.98 -16.62
CA PHE A 344 -1.56 16.73 -17.77
C PHE A 344 -1.40 15.28 -18.23
N SER A 345 -2.51 14.65 -18.61
CA SER A 345 -2.51 13.37 -19.32
C SER A 345 -3.50 13.39 -20.46
N ASN A 346 -3.11 12.83 -21.60
CA ASN A 346 -3.97 12.42 -22.68
C ASN A 346 -3.80 10.92 -22.89
N ARG A 347 -4.90 10.20 -22.78
CA ARG A 347 -4.92 8.75 -22.80
C ARG A 347 -5.98 8.27 -23.78
N ASN A 348 -5.60 7.47 -24.75
CA ASN A 348 -6.53 6.73 -25.61
C ASN A 348 -6.42 5.25 -25.23
N THR A 349 -7.53 4.62 -24.84
CA THR A 349 -7.59 3.19 -24.51
C THR A 349 -8.65 2.47 -25.36
N VAL A 350 -8.19 1.50 -26.14
CA VAL A 350 -9.04 0.60 -26.93
C VAL A 350 -9.30 -0.70 -26.14
N ILE A 351 -10.58 -1.01 -25.93
CA ILE A 351 -11.04 -2.14 -25.13
C ILE A 351 -11.93 -3.04 -25.99
N THR A 352 -11.60 -4.32 -26.05
CA THR A 352 -12.48 -5.37 -26.57
C THR A 352 -12.90 -6.26 -25.41
N ARG A 353 -14.21 -6.38 -25.19
CA ARG A 353 -14.80 -7.12 -24.07
C ARG A 353 -15.85 -8.09 -24.56
N SER A 354 -15.73 -9.34 -24.12
CA SER A 354 -16.76 -10.37 -24.24
C SER A 354 -17.35 -10.64 -22.86
N THR A 355 -18.67 -10.61 -22.74
CA THR A 355 -19.39 -10.81 -21.48
C THR A 355 -20.45 -11.88 -21.64
N SER A 356 -20.61 -12.74 -20.64
CA SER A 356 -21.72 -13.68 -20.54
C SER A 356 -22.36 -13.54 -19.17
N GLN A 357 -23.62 -13.12 -19.15
CA GLN A 357 -24.40 -12.91 -17.93
C GLN A 357 -25.53 -13.94 -17.86
N GLN A 358 -25.51 -14.78 -16.83
CA GLN A 358 -26.58 -15.71 -16.51
C GLN A 358 -27.45 -15.12 -15.40
N ASN A 359 -28.71 -14.84 -15.69
CA ASN A 359 -29.72 -14.40 -14.72
C ASN A 359 -30.50 -15.61 -14.20
N LEU A 360 -30.67 -15.67 -12.88
CA LEU A 360 -31.32 -16.75 -12.13
C LEU A 360 -32.64 -16.24 -11.55
N PHE A 361 -33.75 -16.91 -11.84
CA PHE A 361 -35.09 -16.57 -11.35
C PHE A 361 -35.71 -17.71 -10.54
N ASP A 362 -36.66 -17.37 -9.64
CA ASP A 362 -37.31 -18.29 -8.67
C ASP A 362 -38.06 -19.47 -9.35
N ASN A 363 -38.48 -19.28 -10.60
CA ASN A 363 -39.19 -20.30 -11.38
C ASN A 363 -38.26 -21.31 -12.09
N GLY A 364 -36.94 -21.22 -11.90
CA GLY A 364 -35.96 -22.11 -12.55
C GLY A 364 -35.56 -21.68 -13.97
N ASN A 365 -36.14 -20.61 -14.52
CA ASN A 365 -35.71 -20.09 -15.81
C ASN A 365 -34.34 -19.42 -15.70
N THR A 366 -33.44 -19.75 -16.63
CA THR A 366 -32.14 -19.11 -16.77
C THR A 366 -32.07 -18.36 -18.08
N PHE A 367 -31.84 -17.05 -18.00
CA PHE A 367 -31.58 -16.22 -19.17
C PHE A 367 -30.10 -15.95 -19.30
N ILE A 368 -29.51 -16.24 -20.45
CA ILE A 368 -28.11 -15.96 -20.74
C ILE A 368 -28.05 -14.79 -21.71
N ASN A 369 -27.37 -13.71 -21.33
CA ASN A 369 -27.07 -12.58 -22.19
C ASN A 369 -25.60 -12.62 -22.55
N ASN A 370 -25.26 -12.82 -23.84
CA ASN A 370 -23.89 -12.65 -24.30
C ASN A 370 -23.75 -11.33 -25.05
N ARG A 371 -22.64 -10.65 -24.80
CA ARG A 371 -22.34 -9.35 -25.40
C ARG A 371 -20.86 -9.25 -25.74
N ASP A 372 -20.58 -8.88 -26.99
CA ASP A 372 -19.26 -8.48 -27.45
C ASP A 372 -19.26 -6.98 -27.71
N ASN A 373 -18.26 -6.28 -27.19
CA ASN A 373 -18.21 -4.83 -27.20
C ASN A 373 -16.80 -4.32 -27.51
N LEU A 374 -16.71 -3.37 -28.44
CA LEU A 374 -15.50 -2.62 -28.76
C LEU A 374 -15.69 -1.17 -28.29
N SER A 375 -14.79 -0.68 -27.46
CA SER A 375 -14.79 0.71 -26.98
C SER A 375 -13.46 1.41 -27.24
N ASP A 376 -13.50 2.64 -27.75
CA ASP A 376 -12.37 3.58 -27.79
C ASP A 376 -12.64 4.70 -26.78
N ASN A 377 -11.77 4.81 -25.78
CA ASN A 377 -11.91 5.75 -24.68
C ASN A 377 -10.76 6.76 -24.71
N ILE A 378 -11.06 8.01 -25.05
CA ILE A 378 -10.11 9.12 -24.99
C ILE A 378 -10.38 9.94 -23.75
N GLY A 379 -9.42 10.00 -22.83
CA GLY A 379 -9.45 10.83 -21.63
C GLY A 379 -8.34 11.87 -21.65
N ARG A 380 -8.68 13.13 -21.43
CA ARG A 380 -7.73 14.24 -21.18
C ARG A 380 -7.99 14.80 -19.79
N ASN A 381 -6.94 14.97 -19.00
CA ASN A 381 -7.08 15.51 -17.66
C ASN A 381 -5.99 16.54 -17.38
N HIS A 382 -6.40 17.69 -16.84
CA HIS A 382 -5.53 18.71 -16.30
C HIS A 382 -5.75 18.78 -14.79
N ARG A 383 -4.67 18.74 -14.00
CA ARG A 383 -4.71 18.86 -12.55
C ARG A 383 -3.74 19.93 -12.09
N VAL A 384 -4.20 20.86 -11.26
CA VAL A 384 -3.39 21.88 -10.60
C VAL A 384 -3.62 21.75 -9.10
N ASN A 385 -2.55 21.52 -8.35
CA ASN A 385 -2.58 21.50 -6.88
C ASN A 385 -1.66 22.57 -6.36
N LEU A 386 -2.15 23.50 -5.56
CA LEU A 386 -1.32 24.50 -4.89
C LEU A 386 -1.46 24.35 -3.37
N ASN A 387 -0.41 24.72 -2.67
CA ASN A 387 -0.36 24.73 -1.22
C ASN A 387 0.38 25.98 -0.76
N LEU A 388 -0.28 26.81 0.03
CA LEU A 388 0.34 27.90 0.76
C LEU A 388 0.31 27.56 2.24
N GLU A 389 1.48 27.50 2.86
CA GLU A 389 1.62 27.41 4.31
C GLU A 389 2.23 28.70 4.83
N TYR A 390 1.62 29.29 5.86
CA TYR A 390 2.10 30.53 6.43
C TYR A 390 1.95 30.54 7.96
N ASN A 391 3.08 30.70 8.64
CA ASN A 391 3.16 30.96 10.07
C ASN A 391 3.04 32.47 10.27
N ILE A 392 1.87 32.95 10.69
CA ILE A 392 1.67 34.38 10.99
C ILE A 392 2.54 34.77 12.20
N ASP A 393 2.53 33.90 13.22
CA ASP A 393 3.38 33.96 14.41
C ASP A 393 3.55 32.54 15.01
N SER A 394 4.07 32.42 16.23
CA SER A 394 4.25 31.13 16.91
C SER A 394 2.96 30.45 17.38
N PHE A 395 1.83 31.17 17.37
CA PHE A 395 0.51 30.72 17.81
C PHE A 395 -0.47 30.54 16.64
N ASN A 396 -0.28 31.23 15.52
CA ASN A 396 -1.22 31.34 14.42
C ASN A 396 -0.64 30.76 13.14
N TYR A 397 -1.32 29.76 12.58
CA TYR A 397 -0.95 29.10 11.34
C TYR A 397 -2.14 29.09 10.37
N ILE A 398 -1.86 29.36 9.10
CA ILE A 398 -2.83 29.20 8.02
C ILE A 398 -2.25 28.30 6.92
N LYS A 399 -3.10 27.40 6.41
CA LYS A 399 -2.83 26.62 5.21
C LYS A 399 -3.97 26.77 4.22
N ILE A 400 -3.64 27.07 2.97
CA ILE A 400 -4.60 27.22 1.88
C ILE A 400 -4.22 26.22 0.78
N ARG A 401 -5.18 25.42 0.34
CA ARG A 401 -5.00 24.37 -0.66
C ARG A 401 -6.10 24.42 -1.72
N PRO A 402 -5.92 25.21 -2.80
CA PRO A 402 -6.78 25.09 -3.96
C PRO A 402 -6.32 23.92 -4.84
N ASN A 403 -7.30 23.16 -5.32
CA ASN A 403 -7.16 22.07 -6.27
C ASN A 403 -8.13 22.34 -7.43
N PHE A 404 -7.60 22.34 -8.65
CA PHE A 404 -8.38 22.44 -9.87
C PHE A 404 -8.15 21.19 -10.71
N ASN A 405 -9.24 20.56 -11.16
CA ASN A 405 -9.19 19.43 -12.06
C ASN A 405 -10.15 19.68 -13.24
N TYR A 406 -9.66 19.54 -14.46
CA TYR A 406 -10.48 19.61 -15.67
C TYR A 406 -10.33 18.33 -16.47
N GLY A 407 -11.38 17.51 -16.46
CA GLY A 407 -11.48 16.30 -17.25
C GLY A 407 -12.26 16.53 -18.55
N TYR A 408 -11.77 15.97 -19.64
CA TYR A 408 -12.51 15.73 -20.88
C TYR A 408 -12.47 14.24 -21.16
N ALA A 409 -13.61 13.65 -21.50
CA ALA A 409 -13.65 12.27 -21.95
C ALA A 409 -14.54 12.12 -23.18
N ASP A 410 -14.10 11.31 -24.11
CA ASP A 410 -14.80 10.91 -25.31
C ASP A 410 -14.77 9.39 -25.35
N ASN A 411 -15.94 8.75 -25.38
CA ASN A 411 -16.05 7.31 -25.38
C ASN A 411 -16.98 6.88 -26.52
N ARG A 412 -16.42 6.12 -27.45
CA ARG A 412 -17.19 5.47 -28.51
C ARG A 412 -17.25 3.99 -28.25
N SER A 413 -18.46 3.45 -28.10
CA SER A 413 -18.69 2.03 -27.85
C SER A 413 -19.62 1.46 -28.91
N ASN A 414 -19.31 0.27 -29.42
CA ASN A 414 -20.20 -0.50 -30.27
C ASN A 414 -20.26 -1.92 -29.73
N GLY A 415 -21.46 -2.46 -29.60
CA GLY A 415 -21.68 -3.79 -29.06
C GLY A 415 -22.74 -4.56 -29.84
N ILE A 416 -22.58 -5.88 -29.84
CA ILE A 416 -23.54 -6.84 -30.36
C ILE A 416 -23.95 -7.72 -29.18
N PHE A 417 -25.23 -8.05 -29.09
CA PHE A 417 -25.74 -8.88 -28.00
C PHE A 417 -26.78 -9.90 -28.46
N ASN A 418 -26.90 -10.98 -27.69
CA ASN A 418 -27.99 -11.93 -27.81
C ASN A 418 -28.49 -12.40 -26.42
N TYR A 419 -29.78 -12.67 -26.33
CA TYR A 419 -30.44 -13.22 -25.16
C TYR A 419 -30.94 -14.63 -25.48
N LEU A 420 -30.50 -15.59 -24.69
CA LEU A 420 -30.85 -16.99 -24.78
C LEU A 420 -31.72 -17.39 -23.59
N ASN A 421 -32.76 -18.19 -23.84
CA ASN A 421 -33.54 -18.85 -22.79
C ASN A 421 -33.62 -20.34 -23.13
N GLY A 422 -33.11 -21.22 -22.27
CA GLY A 422 -33.12 -22.67 -22.53
C GLY A 422 -32.34 -23.11 -23.78
N GLY A 423 -31.47 -22.25 -24.34
CA GLY A 423 -30.73 -22.48 -25.59
C GLY A 423 -31.30 -21.73 -26.80
N ASP A 424 -32.55 -21.29 -26.76
CA ASP A 424 -33.20 -20.57 -27.87
C ASP A 424 -32.91 -19.07 -27.81
N THR A 425 -32.66 -18.45 -28.96
CA THR A 425 -32.48 -16.99 -29.05
C THR A 425 -33.83 -16.29 -28.94
N THR A 426 -34.00 -15.54 -27.87
CA THR A 426 -35.19 -14.73 -27.58
C THR A 426 -35.06 -13.31 -28.09
N GLN A 427 -33.85 -12.73 -28.04
CA GLN A 427 -33.57 -11.40 -28.56
C GLN A 427 -32.14 -11.34 -29.13
N ALA A 428 -31.92 -10.53 -30.16
CA ALA A 428 -30.61 -10.22 -30.68
C ALA A 428 -30.56 -8.78 -31.19
N GLY A 429 -29.39 -8.14 -31.13
CA GLY A 429 -29.30 -6.74 -31.51
C GLY A 429 -27.90 -6.18 -31.48
N HIS A 430 -27.82 -4.88 -31.78
CA HIS A 430 -26.59 -4.12 -31.69
C HIS A 430 -26.88 -2.74 -31.08
N SER A 431 -25.88 -2.20 -30.39
CA SER A 431 -25.93 -0.88 -29.76
C SER A 431 -24.67 -0.11 -30.09
N GLY A 432 -24.82 1.18 -30.42
CA GLY A 432 -23.73 2.12 -30.58
C GLY A 432 -23.95 3.32 -29.66
N ASP A 433 -22.92 3.74 -28.95
CA ASP A 433 -22.96 4.88 -28.04
C ASP A 433 -21.72 5.75 -28.28
N THR A 434 -21.90 7.06 -28.48
CA THR A 434 -20.82 8.06 -28.52
C THR A 434 -21.06 9.10 -27.44
N VAL A 435 -20.22 9.11 -26.42
CA VAL A 435 -20.37 9.94 -25.23
C VAL A 435 -19.22 10.94 -25.15
N SER A 436 -19.54 12.22 -25.25
CA SER A 436 -18.59 13.31 -24.94
C SER A 436 -18.93 13.91 -23.58
N SER A 437 -17.92 14.18 -22.76
CA SER A 437 -18.12 14.79 -21.46
C SER A 437 -17.01 15.77 -21.07
N LYS A 438 -17.41 16.84 -20.38
CA LYS A 438 -16.54 17.86 -19.80
C LYS A 438 -16.84 17.99 -18.31
N ALA A 439 -15.82 17.87 -17.48
CA ALA A 439 -15.96 17.82 -16.04
C ALA A 439 -14.95 18.75 -15.32
N PRO A 440 -15.21 20.08 -15.29
CA PRO A 440 -14.44 20.99 -14.44
C PRO A 440 -14.81 20.77 -12.96
N ASN A 441 -13.79 20.80 -12.12
CA ASN A 441 -13.90 20.65 -10.68
C ASN A 441 -12.92 21.61 -9.99
N PHE A 442 -13.41 22.32 -8.98
CA PHE A 442 -12.62 23.15 -8.10
C PHE A 442 -12.91 22.78 -6.66
N ASN A 443 -11.85 22.52 -5.89
CA ASN A 443 -11.91 22.32 -4.45
C ASN A 443 -10.93 23.29 -3.78
N GLY A 444 -11.31 23.86 -2.65
CA GLY A 444 -10.47 24.73 -1.84
C GLY A 444 -10.61 24.38 -0.38
N GLU A 445 -9.48 24.09 0.28
CA GLU A 445 -9.41 23.92 1.73
C GLU A 445 -8.64 25.10 2.33
N ILE A 446 -9.24 25.75 3.33
CA ILE A 446 -8.59 26.77 4.16
C ILE A 446 -8.60 26.26 5.59
N SER A 447 -7.42 25.98 6.12
CA SER A 447 -7.23 25.55 7.50
C SER A 447 -6.54 26.64 8.29
N TYR A 448 -7.19 27.11 9.35
CA TYR A 448 -6.63 28.04 10.32
C TYR A 448 -6.48 27.34 11.66
N ASN A 449 -5.31 27.49 12.29
CA ASN A 449 -5.03 26.95 13.60
C ASN A 449 -4.49 28.04 14.53
N ARG A 450 -5.07 28.11 15.73
CA ARG A 450 -4.62 28.98 16.80
C ARG A 450 -4.32 28.16 18.05
N ARG A 451 -3.05 28.15 18.45
CA ARG A 451 -2.60 27.63 19.73
C ARG A 451 -2.77 28.72 20.79
N PHE A 452 -3.08 28.32 22.02
CA PHE A 452 -3.16 29.24 23.15
C PHE A 452 -1.99 29.02 24.12
N ARG A 453 -1.76 29.99 25.01
CA ARG A 453 -0.69 29.91 26.03
C ARG A 453 -0.85 28.69 26.95
N LYS A 454 -2.09 28.27 27.26
CA LYS A 454 -2.36 27.04 28.01
C LYS A 454 -2.02 25.83 27.13
N ARG A 455 -1.02 25.04 27.54
CA ARG A 455 -0.55 23.85 26.80
C ARG A 455 -1.70 22.91 26.46
N GLY A 456 -1.84 22.58 25.18
CA GLY A 456 -2.88 21.68 24.67
C GLY A 456 -4.24 22.33 24.43
N ARG A 457 -4.42 23.63 24.72
CA ARG A 457 -5.59 24.40 24.28
C ARG A 457 -5.40 24.85 22.85
N ASN A 458 -6.37 24.57 22.00
CA ASN A 458 -6.26 24.77 20.56
C ASN A 458 -7.62 25.11 19.93
N LEU A 459 -7.60 25.97 18.92
CA LEU A 459 -8.74 26.24 18.03
C LEU A 459 -8.33 25.87 16.61
N SER A 460 -9.14 25.07 15.93
CA SER A 460 -8.98 24.73 14.51
C SER A 460 -10.25 25.09 13.76
N VAL A 461 -10.10 25.82 12.66
CA VAL A 461 -11.17 26.16 11.73
C VAL A 461 -10.77 25.62 10.37
N ASN A 462 -11.65 24.82 9.77
CA ASN A 462 -11.46 24.30 8.42
C ASN A 462 -12.65 24.73 7.57
N VAL A 463 -12.36 25.39 6.45
CA VAL A 463 -13.36 25.80 5.45
C VAL A 463 -13.09 25.00 4.18
N ASN A 464 -14.12 24.30 3.71
CA ASN A 464 -14.11 23.53 2.47
C ASN A 464 -15.05 24.19 1.48
N LEU A 465 -14.55 24.49 0.29
CA LEU A 465 -15.30 25.03 -0.83
C LEU A 465 -15.17 24.06 -1.99
N GLY A 466 -16.27 23.65 -2.59
CA GLY A 466 -16.26 22.68 -3.69
C GLY A 466 -17.30 23.04 -4.74
N THR A 467 -16.92 23.00 -6.00
CA THR A 467 -17.85 23.03 -7.12
C THR A 467 -17.40 22.03 -8.16
N SER A 468 -18.33 21.19 -8.61
CA SER A 468 -18.09 20.28 -9.72
C SER A 468 -19.25 20.38 -10.68
N SER A 469 -18.95 20.36 -11.97
CA SER A 469 -19.97 20.18 -12.99
C SER A 469 -19.57 19.11 -13.96
N SER A 470 -20.55 18.49 -14.60
CA SER A 470 -20.34 17.54 -15.67
C SER A 470 -21.40 17.81 -16.73
N LEU A 471 -20.93 18.25 -17.90
CA LEU A 471 -21.72 18.32 -19.11
C LEU A 471 -21.42 17.05 -19.90
N ARG A 472 -22.46 16.33 -20.30
CA ARG A 472 -22.37 15.10 -21.07
C ARG A 472 -23.38 15.13 -22.20
N ASP A 473 -22.91 14.82 -23.40
CA ASP A 473 -23.73 14.54 -24.56
C ASP A 473 -23.51 13.08 -24.93
N ASP A 474 -24.61 12.35 -25.13
CA ASP A 474 -24.63 10.91 -25.38
C ASP A 474 -25.51 10.63 -26.59
N ASP A 475 -24.86 10.29 -27.69
CA ASP A 475 -25.48 9.90 -28.95
C ASP A 475 -25.61 8.39 -29.00
N LYS A 476 -26.84 7.89 -28.98
CA LYS A 476 -27.14 6.49 -28.74
C LYS A 476 -28.03 5.92 -29.82
N ILE A 477 -27.58 4.82 -30.40
CA ILE A 477 -28.34 3.99 -31.33
C ILE A 477 -28.48 2.59 -30.74
N ASN A 478 -29.70 2.05 -30.75
CA ASN A 478 -29.97 0.68 -30.34
C ASN A 478 -30.97 0.03 -31.27
N PHE A 479 -30.60 -1.12 -31.82
CA PHE A 479 -31.48 -1.98 -32.59
C PHE A 479 -31.65 -3.30 -31.85
N THR A 480 -32.89 -3.68 -31.59
CA THR A 480 -33.24 -4.96 -30.95
C THR A 480 -34.29 -5.68 -31.79
N ARG A 481 -34.03 -6.94 -32.12
CA ARG A 481 -34.99 -7.88 -32.67
C ARG A 481 -35.42 -8.87 -31.60
N GLU A 482 -36.71 -8.93 -31.34
CA GLU A 482 -37.34 -9.89 -30.43
C GLU A 482 -38.00 -11.01 -31.23
N TYR A 483 -37.69 -12.26 -30.86
CA TYR A 483 -38.26 -13.46 -31.47
C TYR A 483 -39.48 -13.91 -30.67
N LEU A 484 -40.65 -13.87 -31.31
CA LEU A 484 -41.92 -14.14 -30.65
C LEU A 484 -42.18 -15.64 -30.53
N LYS A 485 -42.71 -16.09 -29.39
CA LYS A 485 -43.01 -17.52 -29.13
C LYS A 485 -44.03 -18.13 -30.11
N ALA A 486 -44.89 -17.30 -30.70
CA ALA A 486 -45.89 -17.71 -31.69
C ALA A 486 -45.31 -17.84 -33.12
N GLY A 487 -44.01 -17.60 -33.31
CA GLY A 487 -43.38 -17.39 -34.61
C GLY A 487 -43.38 -15.92 -35.03
N GLY A 488 -42.40 -15.52 -35.85
CA GLY A 488 -42.18 -14.13 -36.29
C GLY A 488 -41.23 -13.33 -35.39
N TYR A 489 -41.06 -12.05 -35.68
CA TYR A 489 -40.18 -11.14 -34.94
C TYR A 489 -40.77 -9.72 -34.82
N SER A 490 -40.35 -9.00 -33.79
CA SER A 490 -40.62 -7.57 -33.61
C SER A 490 -39.29 -6.81 -33.55
N ASP A 491 -39.15 -5.80 -34.41
CA ASP A 491 -37.96 -4.96 -34.45
C ASP A 491 -38.23 -3.63 -33.74
N THR A 492 -37.31 -3.23 -32.89
CA THR A 492 -37.28 -1.91 -32.26
C THR A 492 -35.98 -1.21 -32.63
N PHE A 493 -36.10 -0.03 -33.22
CA PHE A 493 -34.98 0.87 -33.51
C PHE A 493 -35.12 2.14 -32.69
N LEU A 494 -34.04 2.57 -32.06
CA LEU A 494 -33.99 3.71 -31.17
C LEU A 494 -32.75 4.54 -31.49
N ASP A 495 -32.92 5.78 -31.93
CA ASP A 495 -31.86 6.75 -32.16
C ASP A 495 -32.10 8.00 -31.31
N GLN A 496 -31.27 8.20 -30.30
CA GLN A 496 -31.49 9.21 -29.27
C GLN A 496 -30.26 10.08 -29.05
N LEU A 497 -30.52 11.36 -28.78
CA LEU A 497 -29.54 12.27 -28.19
C LEU A 497 -29.94 12.53 -26.73
N ILE A 498 -29.05 12.20 -25.80
CA ILE A 498 -29.22 12.49 -24.38
C ILE A 498 -28.21 13.56 -23.98
N THR A 499 -28.71 14.70 -23.50
CA THR A 499 -27.87 15.74 -22.91
C THR A 499 -28.05 15.74 -21.40
N GLN A 500 -26.95 15.88 -20.65
CA GLN A 500 -26.96 15.86 -19.20
C GLN A 500 -26.05 16.95 -18.62
N ASP A 501 -26.62 17.88 -17.87
CA ASP A 501 -25.90 18.89 -17.08
C ASP A 501 -26.06 18.56 -15.59
N ASN A 502 -24.96 18.14 -14.98
CA ASN A 502 -24.86 17.92 -13.55
C ASN A 502 -24.06 19.06 -12.93
N ARG A 503 -24.58 19.67 -11.87
CA ARG A 503 -23.86 20.70 -11.10
C ARG A 503 -23.98 20.41 -9.62
N ASN A 504 -22.85 20.32 -8.93
CA ASN A 504 -22.77 20.14 -7.49
C ASN A 504 -21.98 21.30 -6.88
N ARG A 505 -22.50 21.84 -5.78
CA ARG A 505 -21.82 22.86 -4.98
C ARG A 505 -21.83 22.43 -3.52
N ASN A 506 -20.67 22.46 -2.88
CA ASN A 506 -20.49 22.05 -1.51
C ASN A 506 -19.75 23.14 -0.74
N TYR A 507 -20.29 23.55 0.39
CA TYR A 507 -19.66 24.49 1.31
C TYR A 507 -19.68 23.89 2.71
N GLY A 508 -18.52 23.81 3.34
CA GLY A 508 -18.36 23.23 4.67
C GLY A 508 -17.53 24.12 5.56
N VAL A 509 -17.98 24.34 6.80
CA VAL A 509 -17.20 24.98 7.85
C VAL A 509 -17.18 24.05 9.05
N ASN A 510 -15.99 23.69 9.52
CA ASN A 510 -15.80 22.89 10.71
C ASN A 510 -14.90 23.62 11.72
N VAL A 511 -15.46 23.93 12.87
CA VAL A 511 -14.75 24.54 14.00
C VAL A 511 -14.57 23.49 15.09
N THR A 512 -13.36 23.31 15.57
CA THR A 512 -13.04 22.44 16.71
C THR A 512 -12.27 23.23 17.76
N TYR A 513 -12.81 23.27 18.97
CA TYR A 513 -12.14 23.84 20.14
C TYR A 513 -11.76 22.72 21.11
N THR A 514 -10.47 22.63 21.42
CA THR A 514 -9.93 21.64 22.37
C THR A 514 -9.55 22.33 23.67
N GLU A 515 -10.17 21.92 24.77
CA GLU A 515 -9.85 22.39 26.12
C GLU A 515 -9.12 21.28 26.93
N PRO A 516 -7.91 21.54 27.45
CA PRO A 516 -7.25 20.64 28.38
C PRO A 516 -7.91 20.72 29.77
N VAL A 517 -8.72 19.71 30.09
CA VAL A 517 -9.38 19.53 31.40
C VAL A 517 -8.37 19.06 32.44
N SER A 518 -7.36 18.28 32.02
CA SER A 518 -6.20 17.93 32.83
C SER A 518 -4.94 17.82 31.97
N ALA A 519 -3.77 17.56 32.57
CA ALA A 519 -2.52 17.41 31.82
C ALA A 519 -2.55 16.32 30.74
N ARG A 520 -3.49 15.37 30.83
CA ARG A 520 -3.61 14.22 29.91
C ARG A 520 -5.04 13.99 29.40
N ARG A 521 -6.00 14.86 29.75
CA ARG A 521 -7.41 14.76 29.35
C ARG A 521 -7.83 16.02 28.61
N PHE A 522 -8.45 15.82 27.45
CA PHE A 522 -8.86 16.88 26.54
C PHE A 522 -10.34 16.72 26.23
N LEU A 523 -11.07 17.83 26.32
CA LEU A 523 -12.45 17.93 25.86
C LEU A 523 -12.44 18.62 24.50
N ASP A 524 -12.93 17.92 23.49
CA ASP A 524 -13.09 18.41 22.12
C ASP A 524 -14.56 18.77 21.90
N ILE A 525 -14.82 20.05 21.58
CA ILE A 525 -16.13 20.57 21.19
C ILE A 525 -16.03 20.93 19.72
N SER A 526 -16.88 20.35 18.88
CA SER A 526 -16.89 20.62 17.45
C SER A 526 -18.26 21.05 16.94
N TYR A 527 -18.23 22.00 16.00
CA TYR A 527 -19.39 22.42 15.24
C TYR A 527 -19.06 22.39 13.75
N GLY A 528 -19.84 21.62 13.00
CA GLY A 528 -19.74 21.50 11.55
C GLY A 528 -21.02 21.97 10.90
N TYR A 529 -20.92 22.83 9.89
CA TYR A 529 -22.01 23.21 8.99
C TYR A 529 -21.63 22.80 7.58
N ASN A 530 -22.44 21.96 6.94
CA ASN A 530 -22.26 21.55 5.56
C ASN A 530 -23.52 21.86 4.77
N TYR A 531 -23.34 22.53 3.63
CA TYR A 531 -24.37 22.80 2.64
C TYR A 531 -23.97 22.13 1.33
N SER A 532 -24.87 21.32 0.79
CA SER A 532 -24.71 20.66 -0.50
C SER A 532 -25.90 21.01 -1.38
N PHE A 533 -25.62 21.45 -2.60
CA PHE A 533 -26.62 21.65 -3.65
C PHE A 533 -26.25 20.75 -4.83
N ALA A 534 -27.21 19.98 -5.33
CA ALA A 534 -27.05 19.27 -6.59
C ALA A 534 -28.20 19.58 -7.54
N ARG A 535 -27.84 19.79 -8.80
CA ARG A 535 -28.74 19.90 -9.93
C ARG A 535 -28.38 18.84 -10.94
N ASN A 536 -29.40 18.17 -11.46
CA ASN A 536 -29.30 17.24 -12.57
C ASN A 536 -30.35 17.66 -13.59
N ASP A 537 -29.93 17.92 -14.82
CA ASP A 537 -30.83 18.22 -15.93
C ASP A 537 -30.49 17.23 -17.04
N ARG A 538 -31.30 16.17 -17.16
CA ARG A 538 -31.20 15.16 -18.22
C ARG A 538 -32.34 15.33 -19.20
N ARG A 539 -32.00 15.57 -20.46
CA ARG A 539 -32.96 15.72 -21.56
C ARG A 539 -32.69 14.66 -22.61
N THR A 540 -33.75 14.08 -23.14
CA THR A 540 -33.68 13.04 -24.17
C THR A 540 -34.47 13.50 -25.38
N TYR A 541 -33.86 13.36 -26.54
CA TYR A 541 -34.43 13.71 -27.83
C TYR A 541 -34.42 12.47 -28.72
N ASP A 542 -35.51 12.24 -29.44
CA ASP A 542 -35.58 11.29 -30.54
C ASP A 542 -35.05 11.96 -31.81
N LYS A 543 -34.27 11.23 -32.61
CA LYS A 543 -33.81 11.70 -33.91
C LYS A 543 -34.72 11.15 -34.98
N SER A 544 -35.71 11.94 -35.43
CA SER A 544 -36.61 11.47 -36.48
C SER A 544 -35.94 11.47 -37.86
N ASP A 545 -36.12 10.37 -38.60
CA ASP A 545 -35.48 10.11 -39.90
C ASP A 545 -35.91 11.08 -41.03
N ILE A 546 -37.00 11.82 -40.86
CA ILE A 546 -37.65 12.50 -42.00
C ILE A 546 -37.02 13.87 -42.30
N ASN A 547 -36.36 14.54 -41.35
CA ASN A 547 -35.70 15.85 -41.56
C ASN A 547 -34.50 16.15 -40.62
N GLY A 548 -34.08 15.21 -39.76
CA GLY A 548 -33.07 15.47 -38.73
C GLY A 548 -33.54 16.38 -37.58
N ALA A 549 -34.86 16.50 -37.41
CA ALA A 549 -35.47 17.23 -36.30
C ALA A 549 -35.29 16.44 -34.98
N LEU A 550 -34.90 17.15 -33.93
CA LEU A 550 -34.76 16.59 -32.58
C LEU A 550 -36.08 16.74 -31.83
N ASP A 551 -36.80 15.64 -31.64
CA ASP A 551 -38.09 15.63 -30.94
C ASP A 551 -37.86 15.38 -29.46
N PHE A 552 -38.23 16.34 -28.61
CA PHE A 552 -38.03 16.23 -27.16
C PHE A 552 -38.96 15.17 -26.55
N LEU A 553 -38.36 14.19 -25.87
CA LEU A 553 -39.08 13.11 -25.19
C LEU A 553 -39.23 13.43 -23.69
N ASP A 554 -40.36 14.02 -23.30
CA ASP A 554 -40.63 14.37 -21.90
C ASP A 554 -40.75 13.13 -20.98
N SER A 555 -41.22 12.00 -21.50
CA SER A 555 -41.34 10.75 -20.73
C SER A 555 -39.98 10.19 -20.30
N LEU A 556 -38.92 10.48 -21.07
CA LEU A 556 -37.56 9.99 -20.83
C LEU A 556 -36.65 11.09 -20.26
N SER A 557 -37.15 12.30 -20.06
CA SER A 557 -36.38 13.44 -19.54
C SER A 557 -36.65 13.64 -18.04
N ASN A 558 -35.61 13.99 -17.28
CA ASN A 558 -35.72 14.24 -15.85
C ASN A 558 -34.79 15.39 -15.45
N ALA A 559 -35.34 16.44 -14.84
CA ALA A 559 -34.55 17.50 -14.25
C ALA A 559 -35.01 17.77 -12.82
N TYR A 560 -34.05 17.85 -11.90
CA TYR A 560 -34.32 18.12 -10.49
C TYR A 560 -33.18 18.89 -9.83
N GLU A 561 -33.54 19.54 -8.74
CA GLU A 561 -32.60 20.23 -7.86
C GLU A 561 -32.84 19.77 -6.42
N ASN A 562 -31.77 19.58 -5.67
CA ASN A 562 -31.86 19.30 -4.25
C ASN A 562 -30.87 20.15 -3.44
N THR A 563 -31.25 20.42 -2.19
CA THR A 563 -30.43 21.04 -1.18
C THR A 563 -30.38 20.14 0.04
N PHE A 564 -29.18 19.91 0.54
CA PHE A 564 -28.95 19.14 1.74
C PHE A 564 -28.12 19.97 2.71
N ILE A 565 -28.73 20.29 3.86
CA ILE A 565 -28.09 21.01 4.95
C ILE A 565 -27.85 20.02 6.08
N ASN A 566 -26.60 19.92 6.50
CA ASN A 566 -26.16 18.99 7.53
C ASN A 566 -25.34 19.73 8.58
N GLN A 567 -25.88 19.80 9.79
CA GLN A 567 -25.20 20.37 10.94
C GLN A 567 -24.69 19.25 11.83
N ARG A 568 -23.52 19.42 12.44
CA ARG A 568 -22.93 18.46 13.36
C ARG A 568 -22.46 19.17 14.61
N VAL A 569 -23.01 18.81 15.75
CA VAL A 569 -22.53 19.22 17.07
C VAL A 569 -21.88 18.01 17.71
N GLY A 570 -20.56 18.07 17.90
CA GLY A 570 -19.77 16.97 18.45
C GLY A 570 -19.21 17.30 19.82
N LEU A 571 -19.26 16.31 20.71
CA LEU A 571 -18.59 16.35 22.01
C LEU A 571 -17.73 15.09 22.13
N SER A 572 -16.46 15.23 22.47
CA SER A 572 -15.55 14.09 22.61
C SER A 572 -14.60 14.30 23.79
N LEU A 573 -14.52 13.31 24.67
CA LEU A 573 -13.56 13.27 25.77
C LEU A 573 -12.43 12.30 25.42
N ARG A 574 -11.20 12.80 25.43
CA ARG A 574 -10.01 12.01 25.09
C ARG A 574 -9.01 12.01 26.24
N THR A 575 -8.42 10.85 26.50
CA THR A 575 -7.28 10.68 27.42
C THR A 575 -6.06 10.21 26.66
N VAL A 576 -4.96 10.95 26.73
CA VAL A 576 -3.70 10.64 26.05
C VAL A 576 -2.63 10.24 27.06
N ASN A 577 -2.29 8.95 27.10
CA ASN A 577 -1.16 8.39 27.84
C ASN A 577 -0.24 7.59 26.91
N LYS A 578 1.02 7.40 27.32
CA LYS A 578 2.00 6.60 26.56
C LYS A 578 1.56 5.14 26.37
N LYS A 579 0.90 4.54 27.37
CA LYS A 579 0.46 3.13 27.36
C LYS A 579 -0.94 2.94 26.76
N TYR A 580 -1.84 3.91 26.96
CA TYR A 580 -3.21 3.85 26.47
C TYR A 580 -3.67 5.24 26.02
N ASN A 581 -4.33 5.30 24.89
CA ASN A 581 -5.00 6.50 24.39
C ASN A 581 -6.42 6.09 24.04
N TYR A 582 -7.42 6.74 24.61
CA TYR A 582 -8.82 6.45 24.29
C TYR A 582 -9.62 7.73 24.16
N SER A 583 -10.66 7.68 23.34
CA SER A 583 -11.66 8.73 23.26
C SER A 583 -13.06 8.15 23.14
N PHE A 584 -14.01 8.85 23.75
CA PHE A 584 -15.43 8.60 23.62
C PHE A 584 -16.06 9.90 23.17
N GLY A 585 -16.86 9.84 22.12
CA GLY A 585 -17.54 11.00 21.61
C GLY A 585 -18.92 10.68 21.08
N VAL A 586 -19.68 11.73 20.91
CA VAL A 586 -21.03 11.70 20.39
C VAL A 586 -21.21 12.87 19.45
N ASN A 587 -21.88 12.62 18.34
CA ASN A 587 -22.26 13.66 17.39
C ASN A 587 -23.78 13.70 17.28
N LEU A 588 -24.37 14.87 17.50
CA LEU A 588 -25.74 15.18 17.13
C LEU A 588 -25.74 15.80 15.73
N GLN A 589 -26.60 15.29 14.86
CA GLN A 589 -26.58 15.65 13.46
C GLN A 589 -27.99 15.99 12.93
N PRO A 590 -28.46 17.24 13.13
CA PRO A 590 -29.63 17.76 12.44
C PRO A 590 -29.38 17.84 10.93
N ALA A 591 -30.28 17.26 10.14
CA ALA A 591 -30.20 17.22 8.69
C ALA A 591 -31.53 17.65 8.08
N ASN A 592 -31.45 18.44 7.01
CA ASN A 592 -32.60 18.86 6.21
C ASN A 592 -32.33 18.58 4.73
N LEU A 593 -33.19 17.80 4.08
CA LEU A 593 -33.16 17.51 2.65
C LEU A 593 -34.41 18.09 2.00
N ASN A 594 -34.22 19.06 1.11
CA ASN A 594 -35.27 19.60 0.25
C ASN A 594 -34.93 19.26 -1.20
N GLY A 595 -35.94 19.00 -2.02
CA GLY A 595 -35.73 18.87 -3.46
C GLY A 595 -36.98 19.14 -4.26
N TYR A 596 -36.79 19.40 -5.54
CA TYR A 596 -37.81 19.86 -6.46
C TYR A 596 -37.58 19.21 -7.82
N SER A 597 -38.60 18.55 -8.37
CA SER A 597 -38.58 18.05 -9.75
C SER A 597 -39.06 19.14 -10.69
N ILE A 598 -38.18 19.58 -11.59
CA ILE A 598 -38.46 20.63 -12.58
C ILE A 598 -39.33 20.08 -13.71
N THR A 599 -39.07 18.87 -14.21
CA THR A 599 -39.79 18.31 -15.37
C THR A 599 -41.17 17.76 -15.04
N LYS A 600 -41.40 17.30 -13.80
CA LYS A 600 -42.68 16.65 -13.41
C LYS A 600 -43.49 17.48 -12.42
N ASP A 601 -43.13 18.76 -12.24
CA ASP A 601 -43.76 19.73 -11.34
C ASP A 601 -44.23 19.12 -10.00
N SER A 602 -43.35 18.32 -9.42
CA SER A 602 -43.62 17.57 -8.20
C SER A 602 -42.65 18.04 -7.13
N ALA A 603 -43.18 18.78 -6.17
CA ALA A 603 -42.45 19.18 -4.98
C ALA A 603 -42.36 17.99 -4.03
N TYR A 604 -41.13 17.59 -3.70
CA TYR A 604 -40.88 16.59 -2.68
C TYR A 604 -41.14 17.17 -1.28
N THR A 605 -41.68 16.36 -0.36
CA THR A 605 -41.88 16.79 1.03
C THR A 605 -40.54 16.88 1.76
N PRO A 606 -40.11 18.07 2.24
CA PRO A 606 -38.86 18.25 2.98
C PRO A 606 -38.66 17.22 4.11
N GLN A 607 -37.50 16.57 4.13
CA GLN A 607 -37.15 15.61 5.19
C GLN A 607 -36.28 16.28 6.24
N LYS A 608 -36.82 16.47 7.44
CA LYS A 608 -36.08 16.96 8.61
C LYS A 608 -35.80 15.79 9.55
N ARG A 609 -34.53 15.58 9.90
CA ARG A 609 -34.10 14.47 10.76
C ARG A 609 -33.09 14.94 11.79
N LEU A 610 -33.12 14.31 12.97
CA LEU A 610 -32.08 14.46 13.99
C LEU A 610 -31.43 13.10 14.21
N ASN A 611 -30.15 13.00 13.88
CA ASN A 611 -29.40 11.74 13.96
C ASN A 611 -28.41 11.76 15.13
N PHE A 612 -28.16 10.59 15.72
CA PHE A 612 -27.28 10.41 16.88
C PHE A 612 -26.15 9.42 16.58
N SER A 613 -24.92 9.90 16.49
CA SER A 613 -23.77 9.15 15.97
C SER A 613 -22.67 9.00 17.02
N PRO A 614 -22.64 7.89 17.80
CA PRO A 614 -21.57 7.62 18.76
C PRO A 614 -20.25 7.26 18.06
N GLN A 615 -19.15 7.59 18.72
CA GLN A 615 -17.79 7.23 18.31
C GLN A 615 -16.96 6.84 19.53
N ALA A 616 -16.14 5.81 19.38
CA ALA A 616 -15.22 5.36 20.42
C ALA A 616 -13.91 4.90 19.80
N ARG A 617 -12.81 5.18 20.49
CA ARG A 617 -11.47 4.82 20.05
C ARG A 617 -10.63 4.35 21.21
N LEU A 618 -9.82 3.33 20.97
CA LEU A 618 -8.83 2.81 21.89
C LEU A 618 -7.54 2.50 21.12
N SER A 619 -6.42 2.99 21.62
CA SER A 619 -5.08 2.65 21.19
C SER A 619 -4.29 2.23 22.41
N TYR A 620 -3.97 0.94 22.52
CA TYR A 620 -3.22 0.36 23.62
C TYR A 620 -1.84 -0.06 23.15
N ASN A 621 -0.81 0.56 23.73
CA ASN A 621 0.60 0.29 23.44
C ASN A 621 1.14 -0.69 24.49
N PHE A 622 1.25 -1.98 24.14
CA PHE A 622 1.87 -3.00 24.99
C PHE A 622 3.38 -2.76 25.13
N SER A 623 4.02 -2.28 24.07
CA SER A 623 5.42 -1.84 24.03
C SER A 623 5.61 -0.80 22.91
N ARG A 624 6.83 -0.31 22.67
CA ARG A 624 7.14 0.54 21.50
C ARG A 624 6.94 -0.16 20.15
N THR A 625 6.85 -1.49 20.17
CA THR A 625 6.76 -2.34 18.96
C THR A 625 5.42 -3.05 18.83
N LYS A 626 4.59 -3.08 19.89
CA LYS A 626 3.33 -3.81 19.97
C LYS A 626 2.18 -2.86 20.31
N ARG A 627 1.22 -2.70 19.39
CA ARG A 627 0.09 -1.77 19.53
C ARG A 627 -1.21 -2.41 19.05
N LEU A 628 -2.28 -2.25 19.82
CA LEU A 628 -3.65 -2.57 19.43
C LEU A 628 -4.42 -1.27 19.23
N ASN A 629 -4.99 -1.06 18.04
CA ASN A 629 -5.93 0.03 17.77
C ASN A 629 -7.31 -0.56 17.55
N MET A 630 -8.32 0.04 18.17
CA MET A 630 -9.74 -0.26 17.98
C MET A 630 -10.48 1.04 17.75
N ASN A 631 -11.26 1.12 16.68
CA ASN A 631 -12.09 2.27 16.36
C ASN A 631 -13.50 1.80 16.08
N TYR A 632 -14.45 2.41 16.75
CA TYR A 632 -15.87 2.24 16.52
C TYR A 632 -16.48 3.58 16.14
N SER A 633 -17.25 3.60 15.06
CA SER A 633 -18.03 4.77 14.67
C SER A 633 -19.35 4.34 14.09
N ALA A 634 -20.41 5.05 14.43
CA ALA A 634 -21.72 4.88 13.82
C ALA A 634 -22.08 6.16 13.07
N ASN A 635 -22.57 6.02 11.83
CA ASN A 635 -22.91 7.15 10.97
C ASN A 635 -24.22 6.87 10.22
N PHE A 636 -24.95 7.93 9.88
CA PHE A 636 -26.16 7.85 9.06
C PHE A 636 -25.86 8.22 7.62
N ASN A 637 -26.28 7.38 6.68
CA ASN A 637 -26.27 7.67 5.26
C ASN A 637 -27.68 8.05 4.82
N GLN A 638 -27.86 9.28 4.32
CA GLN A 638 -29.16 9.73 3.85
C GLN A 638 -29.47 9.12 2.47
N PRO A 639 -30.74 8.78 2.18
CA PRO A 639 -31.14 8.38 0.82
C PRO A 639 -30.87 9.52 -0.17
N GLY A 640 -30.43 9.17 -1.38
CA GLY A 640 -30.29 10.16 -2.45
C GLY A 640 -31.65 10.64 -2.95
N PHE A 641 -31.72 11.86 -3.51
CA PHE A 641 -32.99 12.42 -4.01
C PHE A 641 -33.66 11.52 -5.07
N ASN A 642 -32.89 10.95 -6.00
CA ASN A 642 -33.43 10.01 -6.99
C ASN A 642 -34.05 8.76 -6.36
N GLN A 643 -33.53 8.30 -5.23
CA GLN A 643 -34.09 7.16 -4.52
C GLN A 643 -35.39 7.52 -3.81
N LEU A 644 -35.64 8.81 -3.57
CA LEU A 644 -36.85 9.32 -2.91
C LEU A 644 -37.92 9.78 -3.90
N GLN A 645 -37.57 10.01 -5.16
CA GLN A 645 -38.47 10.58 -6.18
C GLN A 645 -39.51 9.53 -6.62
N PRO A 646 -40.82 9.69 -6.32
CA PRO A 646 -41.87 8.74 -6.71
C PRO A 646 -42.27 8.87 -8.19
N VAL A 647 -41.30 9.15 -9.08
CA VAL A 647 -41.52 9.27 -10.52
C VAL A 647 -41.02 7.99 -11.18
N ARG A 648 -41.88 7.38 -11.99
CA ARG A 648 -41.56 6.19 -12.77
C ARG A 648 -40.79 6.59 -14.04
N ASP A 649 -39.56 6.12 -14.15
CA ASP A 649 -38.72 6.23 -15.35
C ASP A 649 -38.93 5.00 -16.25
N VAL A 650 -39.39 5.25 -17.47
CA VAL A 650 -39.68 4.24 -18.50
C VAL A 650 -38.72 4.31 -19.68
N SER A 651 -37.56 4.97 -19.52
CA SER A 651 -36.51 5.07 -20.56
C SER A 651 -36.03 3.72 -21.08
N ASN A 652 -36.14 2.68 -20.25
CA ASN A 652 -36.02 1.29 -20.69
C ASN A 652 -37.33 0.56 -20.35
N PRO A 653 -38.21 0.26 -21.34
CA PRO A 653 -39.49 -0.39 -21.08
C PRO A 653 -39.36 -1.76 -20.39
N GLN A 654 -38.25 -2.47 -20.62
CA GLN A 654 -37.96 -3.78 -20.03
C GLN A 654 -37.39 -3.67 -18.60
N TYR A 655 -36.84 -2.51 -18.22
CA TYR A 655 -36.31 -2.24 -16.89
C TYR A 655 -36.68 -0.83 -16.43
N GLN A 656 -37.82 -0.73 -15.78
CA GLN A 656 -38.39 0.54 -15.32
C GLN A 656 -37.94 0.81 -13.90
N THR A 657 -37.70 2.07 -13.54
CA THR A 657 -37.25 2.44 -12.19
C THR A 657 -38.19 3.44 -11.55
N GLN A 658 -38.37 3.37 -10.24
CA GLN A 658 -39.21 4.31 -9.49
C GLN A 658 -38.61 4.49 -8.09
N GLY A 659 -38.48 5.73 -7.61
CA GLY A 659 -38.03 6.00 -6.25
C GLY A 659 -39.13 5.80 -5.20
N ASN A 660 -38.72 5.72 -3.95
CA ASN A 660 -39.57 5.49 -2.79
C ASN A 660 -39.43 6.65 -1.77
N PRO A 661 -40.48 7.46 -1.57
CA PRO A 661 -40.42 8.62 -0.67
C PRO A 661 -40.31 8.23 0.81
N ASP A 662 -40.62 6.99 1.18
CA ASP A 662 -40.67 6.51 2.58
C ASP A 662 -39.32 5.98 3.09
N LEU A 663 -38.25 6.10 2.30
CA LEU A 663 -36.94 5.58 2.69
C LEU A 663 -36.43 6.23 3.98
N LYS A 664 -35.92 5.37 4.87
CA LYS A 664 -35.17 5.73 6.05
C LYS A 664 -33.67 5.77 5.72
N PRO A 665 -32.90 6.65 6.39
CA PRO A 665 -31.46 6.64 6.33
C PRO A 665 -30.90 5.30 6.80
N GLU A 666 -29.85 4.88 6.12
CA GLU A 666 -29.09 3.71 6.57
C GLU A 666 -28.29 4.10 7.81
N PHE A 667 -28.21 3.20 8.78
CA PHE A 667 -27.39 3.37 9.96
C PHE A 667 -26.24 2.37 9.91
N SER A 668 -25.03 2.88 9.66
CA SER A 668 -23.82 2.07 9.47
C SER A 668 -22.95 2.10 10.72
N HIS A 669 -22.67 0.91 11.26
CA HIS A 669 -21.70 0.70 12.33
C HIS A 669 -20.40 0.16 11.74
N ASN A 670 -19.31 0.86 12.01
CA ASN A 670 -17.98 0.49 11.55
C ASN A 670 -17.10 0.21 12.75
N LEU A 671 -16.66 -1.05 12.90
CA LEU A 671 -15.67 -1.47 13.88
C LEU A 671 -14.40 -1.89 13.13
N ARG A 672 -13.28 -1.25 13.47
CA ARG A 672 -11.95 -1.63 12.99
C ARG A 672 -11.06 -1.98 14.17
N ALA A 673 -10.45 -3.15 14.15
CA ALA A 673 -9.42 -3.56 15.10
C ALA A 673 -8.13 -3.89 14.34
N MET A 674 -7.00 -3.42 14.83
CA MET A 674 -5.69 -3.62 14.21
C MET A 674 -4.64 -3.85 15.28
N PHE A 675 -4.04 -5.04 15.27
CA PHE A 675 -2.89 -5.39 16.09
C PHE A 675 -1.63 -5.35 15.23
N ASN A 676 -0.65 -4.56 15.68
CA ASN A 676 0.63 -4.39 15.02
C ASN A 676 1.74 -4.82 15.97
N ASN A 677 2.63 -5.69 15.49
CA ASN A 677 3.86 -6.07 16.17
C ASN A 677 5.02 -6.06 15.18
N PHE A 678 5.95 -5.11 15.34
CA PHE A 678 7.13 -4.98 14.49
C PHE A 678 8.41 -4.95 15.30
N ASN A 679 9.25 -5.97 15.17
CA ASN A 679 10.53 -6.04 15.87
C ASN A 679 11.67 -5.54 14.96
N PHE A 680 12.18 -4.34 15.25
CA PHE A 680 13.24 -3.69 14.46
C PHE A 680 14.57 -4.45 14.46
N THR A 681 14.88 -5.20 15.53
CA THR A 681 16.14 -5.93 15.66
C THR A 681 16.11 -7.23 14.85
N SER A 682 15.03 -8.01 15.00
CA SER A 682 14.89 -9.28 14.26
C SER A 682 14.26 -9.12 12.89
N GLY A 683 13.74 -7.93 12.54
CA GLY A 683 12.98 -7.67 11.32
C GLY A 683 11.64 -8.39 11.23
N ARG A 684 11.20 -9.07 12.29
CA ARG A 684 9.95 -9.85 12.34
C ARG A 684 8.74 -8.94 12.38
N VAL A 685 7.71 -9.33 11.64
CA VAL A 685 6.51 -8.54 11.40
C VAL A 685 5.28 -9.40 11.63
N LEU A 686 4.33 -8.90 12.42
CA LEU A 686 3.00 -9.48 12.56
C LEU A 686 1.95 -8.36 12.55
N PHE A 687 1.06 -8.42 11.57
CA PHE A 687 -0.13 -7.59 11.49
C PHE A 687 -1.35 -8.49 11.50
N VAL A 688 -2.34 -8.13 12.29
CA VAL A 688 -3.64 -8.78 12.33
C VAL A 688 -4.69 -7.69 12.35
N GLY A 689 -5.57 -7.69 11.35
CA GLY A 689 -6.63 -6.70 11.21
C GLY A 689 -7.99 -7.34 11.09
N MET A 690 -9.00 -6.65 11.60
CA MET A 690 -10.40 -7.01 11.45
C MET A 690 -11.20 -5.73 11.16
N ASN A 691 -12.13 -5.81 10.21
CA ASN A 691 -13.15 -4.80 9.98
C ASN A 691 -14.52 -5.46 9.98
N ALA A 692 -15.47 -4.87 10.69
CA ALA A 692 -16.86 -5.24 10.67
C ALA A 692 -17.69 -4.02 10.30
N ASN A 693 -18.51 -4.15 9.26
CA ASN A 693 -19.46 -3.14 8.83
C ASN A 693 -20.87 -3.75 8.89
N LEU A 694 -21.71 -3.22 9.76
CA LEU A 694 -23.12 -3.61 9.91
C LEU A 694 -23.98 -2.44 9.45
N ILE A 695 -24.93 -2.69 8.54
CA ILE A 695 -25.84 -1.65 8.03
C ILE A 695 -27.26 -2.04 8.42
N GLN A 696 -27.90 -1.17 9.19
CA GLN A 696 -29.34 -1.22 9.47
C GLN A 696 -30.08 -0.33 8.48
N ASN A 697 -31.33 -0.70 8.16
CA ASN A 697 -32.16 -0.05 7.15
C ASN A 697 -31.44 0.14 5.81
N ARG A 698 -30.66 -0.86 5.37
CA ARG A 698 -29.95 -0.79 4.09
C ARG A 698 -30.94 -0.57 2.96
N ILE A 699 -30.66 0.38 2.08
CA ILE A 699 -31.49 0.66 0.90
C ILE A 699 -31.08 -0.33 -0.20
N VAL A 700 -32.01 -1.19 -0.61
CA VAL A 700 -31.82 -2.16 -1.69
C VAL A 700 -32.88 -1.96 -2.76
N ASN A 701 -32.55 -2.22 -4.02
CA ASN A 701 -33.55 -2.18 -5.09
C ASN A 701 -34.31 -3.52 -5.12
N ASN A 702 -35.63 -3.47 -4.96
CA ASN A 702 -36.55 -4.57 -5.18
C ASN A 702 -36.93 -4.59 -6.67
N ASN A 703 -36.52 -5.62 -7.39
CA ASN A 703 -36.92 -5.83 -8.79
C ASN A 703 -38.17 -6.71 -8.80
N ILE A 704 -39.31 -6.13 -9.19
CA ILE A 704 -40.62 -6.77 -9.27
C ILE A 704 -40.96 -7.00 -10.74
N ARG A 705 -41.30 -8.23 -11.11
CA ARG A 705 -41.75 -8.52 -12.48
C ARG A 705 -43.12 -7.88 -12.77
N LEU A 706 -43.22 -7.19 -13.91
CA LEU A 706 -44.44 -6.52 -14.36
C LEU A 706 -45.34 -7.43 -15.21
N ASP A 707 -44.76 -8.31 -16.01
CA ASP A 707 -45.50 -9.17 -16.94
C ASP A 707 -44.75 -10.47 -17.31
N SER A 708 -45.32 -11.26 -18.23
CA SER A 708 -44.74 -12.51 -18.75
C SER A 708 -43.65 -12.32 -19.81
N SER A 709 -43.44 -11.10 -20.30
CA SER A 709 -42.39 -10.76 -21.28
C SER A 709 -41.00 -10.63 -20.64
N GLY A 710 -40.96 -10.44 -19.31
CA GLY A 710 -39.72 -10.29 -18.54
C GLY A 710 -39.46 -8.85 -18.08
N ALA A 711 -40.38 -7.91 -18.37
CA ALA A 711 -40.28 -6.54 -17.90
C ALA A 711 -40.31 -6.45 -16.37
N GLN A 712 -39.49 -5.56 -15.80
CA GLN A 712 -39.31 -5.40 -14.36
C GLN A 712 -39.44 -3.94 -13.91
N LEU A 713 -39.98 -3.74 -12.71
CA LEU A 713 -39.97 -2.48 -11.96
C LEU A 713 -38.96 -2.57 -10.81
N SER A 714 -37.98 -1.68 -10.79
CA SER A 714 -36.98 -1.56 -9.74
C SER A 714 -37.34 -0.40 -8.81
N MET A 715 -37.62 -0.72 -7.54
CA MET A 715 -37.98 0.26 -6.52
C MET A 715 -37.11 0.10 -5.27
N PRO A 716 -36.52 1.17 -4.72
CA PRO A 716 -35.68 1.08 -3.53
C PRO A 716 -36.52 0.87 -2.27
N GLU A 717 -36.07 -0.01 -1.38
CA GLU A 717 -36.71 -0.34 -0.10
C GLU A 717 -35.66 -0.55 0.99
N ASN A 718 -36.02 -0.28 2.26
CA ASN A 718 -35.13 -0.54 3.39
C ASN A 718 -35.25 -2.00 3.87
N ILE A 719 -34.13 -2.70 3.98
CA ILE A 719 -34.04 -4.05 4.55
C ILE A 719 -32.98 -4.14 5.65
N ASN A 720 -33.20 -5.06 6.60
CA ASN A 720 -32.24 -5.40 7.64
C ASN A 720 -31.56 -6.75 7.40
N GLY A 721 -30.37 -6.87 7.97
CA GLY A 721 -29.54 -8.07 7.89
C GLY A 721 -28.45 -7.97 6.83
N TYR A 722 -27.85 -6.78 6.64
CA TYR A 722 -26.60 -6.67 5.89
C TYR A 722 -25.42 -6.53 6.83
N TYR A 723 -24.41 -7.37 6.65
CA TYR A 723 -23.11 -7.15 7.28
C TYR A 723 -21.96 -7.71 6.45
N ASN A 724 -20.82 -7.03 6.56
CA ASN A 724 -19.56 -7.44 5.99
C ASN A 724 -18.52 -7.59 7.10
N LEU A 725 -17.90 -8.77 7.18
CA LEU A 725 -16.79 -9.05 8.09
C LEU A 725 -15.56 -9.34 7.25
N SER A 726 -14.48 -8.61 7.47
CA SER A 726 -13.19 -8.90 6.84
C SER A 726 -12.10 -9.01 7.89
N GLY A 727 -11.25 -10.02 7.74
CA GLY A 727 -10.06 -10.23 8.55
C GLY A 727 -8.85 -10.40 7.65
N PHE A 728 -7.69 -9.96 8.11
CA PHE A 728 -6.44 -10.25 7.44
C PHE A 728 -5.31 -10.44 8.44
N TYR A 729 -4.29 -11.15 8.00
CA TYR A 729 -3.04 -11.25 8.72
C TYR A 729 -1.86 -11.21 7.75
N ASN A 730 -0.74 -10.67 8.23
CA ASN A 730 0.55 -10.68 7.55
C ASN A 730 1.59 -11.05 8.60
N TYR A 731 2.31 -12.13 8.36
CA TYR A 731 3.39 -12.59 9.22
C TYR A 731 4.64 -12.76 8.37
N SER A 732 5.69 -12.01 8.66
CA SER A 732 6.95 -12.03 7.90
C SER A 732 8.13 -12.21 8.83
N VAL A 733 8.98 -13.19 8.51
CA VAL A 733 10.14 -13.57 9.31
C VAL A 733 11.38 -13.58 8.41
N PRO A 734 12.29 -12.62 8.61
CA PRO A 734 13.61 -12.69 8.01
C PRO A 734 14.57 -13.52 8.89
N PHE A 735 15.52 -14.19 8.26
CA PHE A 735 16.61 -14.92 8.90
C PHE A 735 17.94 -14.67 8.17
N GLN A 736 19.06 -14.90 8.88
CA GLN A 736 20.42 -14.67 8.38
C GLN A 736 20.60 -13.26 7.79
N ASN A 737 20.41 -12.21 8.61
CA ASN A 737 20.53 -10.81 8.20
C ASN A 737 19.68 -10.42 6.97
N ARG A 738 18.44 -10.94 6.87
CA ARG A 738 17.51 -10.76 5.74
C ARG A 738 17.98 -11.38 4.41
N THR A 739 18.97 -12.28 4.45
CA THR A 739 19.32 -13.10 3.27
C THR A 739 18.13 -13.94 2.85
N TYR A 740 17.32 -14.37 3.81
CA TYR A 740 16.06 -15.08 3.54
C TYR A 740 14.91 -14.40 4.27
N VAL A 741 13.75 -14.35 3.63
CA VAL A 741 12.51 -13.87 4.22
C VAL A 741 11.37 -14.81 3.84
N ILE A 742 10.64 -15.31 4.83
CA ILE A 742 9.40 -16.04 4.62
C ILE A 742 8.24 -15.16 5.07
N SER A 743 7.24 -15.00 4.22
CA SER A 743 6.05 -14.21 4.51
C SER A 743 4.78 -15.01 4.24
N LEU A 744 3.93 -15.14 5.25
CA LEU A 744 2.60 -15.71 5.17
C LEU A 744 1.57 -14.60 5.28
N ASN A 745 0.65 -14.54 4.31
CA ASN A 745 -0.39 -13.53 4.24
C ASN A 745 -1.73 -14.21 4.01
N GLY A 746 -2.77 -13.75 4.68
CA GLY A 746 -4.11 -14.21 4.40
C GLY A 746 -5.16 -13.15 4.60
N ASN A 747 -6.22 -13.24 3.81
CA ASN A 747 -7.43 -12.45 3.98
C ASN A 747 -8.66 -13.36 3.92
N VAL A 748 -9.64 -13.05 4.74
CA VAL A 748 -10.95 -13.71 4.75
C VAL A 748 -11.99 -12.60 4.74
N ASN A 749 -12.90 -12.65 3.78
CA ASN A 749 -14.03 -11.73 3.68
C ASN A 749 -15.31 -12.56 3.66
N TYR A 750 -16.21 -12.25 4.59
CA TYR A 750 -17.53 -12.83 4.68
C TYR A 750 -18.56 -11.73 4.46
N ASN A 751 -19.31 -11.86 3.37
CA ASN A 751 -20.35 -10.94 2.98
C ASN A 751 -21.70 -11.63 3.18
N HIS A 752 -22.53 -11.05 4.04
CA HIS A 752 -23.91 -11.46 4.22
C HIS A 752 -24.79 -10.37 3.62
N ASP A 753 -25.24 -10.61 2.40
CA ASP A 753 -25.99 -9.65 1.61
C ASP A 753 -27.47 -10.03 1.58
N ALA A 754 -28.33 -9.14 2.08
CA ALA A 754 -29.77 -9.29 2.04
C ALA A 754 -30.33 -8.39 0.93
N GLY A 755 -31.06 -8.99 -0.02
CA GLY A 755 -31.73 -8.29 -1.11
C GLY A 755 -33.20 -8.71 -1.25
N LEU A 756 -33.91 -8.08 -2.18
CA LEU A 756 -35.29 -8.37 -2.53
C LEU A 756 -35.39 -8.74 -4.01
N VAL A 757 -36.10 -9.82 -4.33
CA VAL A 757 -36.46 -10.24 -5.69
C VAL A 757 -37.93 -10.63 -5.67
N ASP A 758 -38.76 -10.00 -6.50
CA ASP A 758 -40.21 -10.15 -6.48
C ASP A 758 -40.81 -9.98 -5.07
N SER A 759 -40.32 -8.98 -4.33
CA SER A 759 -40.69 -8.70 -2.94
C SER A 759 -40.40 -9.83 -1.93
N LYS A 760 -39.67 -10.88 -2.34
CA LYS A 760 -39.18 -11.94 -1.46
C LYS A 760 -37.73 -11.66 -1.06
N LYS A 761 -37.42 -11.94 0.21
CA LYS A 761 -36.06 -11.79 0.74
C LYS A 761 -35.13 -12.86 0.18
N ASN A 762 -34.05 -12.43 -0.47
CA ASN A 762 -32.94 -13.28 -0.88
C ASN A 762 -31.71 -12.98 -0.03
N ILE A 763 -31.07 -14.02 0.52
CA ILE A 763 -29.85 -13.88 1.31
C ILE A 763 -28.69 -14.55 0.57
N GLY A 764 -27.70 -13.76 0.19
CA GLY A 764 -26.43 -14.22 -0.36
C GLY A 764 -25.36 -14.29 0.72
N ASN A 765 -24.84 -15.48 0.99
CA ASN A 765 -23.68 -15.69 1.85
C ASN A 765 -22.47 -15.94 0.98
N ASN A 766 -21.50 -15.02 0.99
CA ASN A 766 -20.29 -15.12 0.19
C ASN A 766 -19.03 -15.16 1.07
N TRP A 767 -18.20 -16.18 0.89
CA TRP A 767 -16.88 -16.31 1.49
C TRP A 767 -15.80 -16.13 0.43
N VAL A 768 -14.95 -15.11 0.61
CA VAL A 768 -13.77 -14.87 -0.20
C VAL A 768 -12.53 -15.01 0.66
N THR A 769 -11.79 -16.09 0.47
CA THR A 769 -10.58 -16.41 1.22
C THR A 769 -9.39 -16.38 0.28
N THR A 770 -8.28 -15.79 0.72
CA THR A 770 -7.01 -15.85 0.00
C THR A 770 -5.89 -16.13 0.97
N GLN A 771 -5.00 -17.05 0.62
CA GLN A 771 -3.79 -17.37 1.37
C GLN A 771 -2.59 -17.24 0.42
N ARG A 772 -1.50 -16.67 0.90
CA ARG A 772 -0.26 -16.50 0.14
C ARG A 772 0.95 -16.81 0.99
N LEU A 773 1.84 -17.65 0.46
CA LEU A 773 3.15 -17.94 1.03
C LEU A 773 4.20 -17.41 0.06
N ASN A 774 5.06 -16.53 0.55
CA ASN A 774 6.15 -15.94 -0.22
C ASN A 774 7.48 -16.25 0.44
N PHE A 775 8.44 -16.67 -0.37
CA PHE A 775 9.84 -16.85 -0.03
C PHE A 775 10.67 -15.86 -0.83
N GLU A 776 11.58 -15.18 -0.14
CA GLU A 776 12.52 -14.22 -0.74
C GLU A 776 13.94 -14.58 -0.33
N PHE A 777 14.85 -14.57 -1.30
CA PHE A 777 16.27 -14.80 -1.15
C PHE A 777 17.05 -13.60 -1.71
N ASN A 778 17.80 -12.92 -0.85
CA ASN A 778 18.65 -11.79 -1.17
C ASN A 778 20.10 -12.10 -0.85
N PHE A 779 20.90 -12.45 -1.86
CA PHE A 779 22.33 -12.65 -1.66
C PHE A 779 23.12 -11.41 -2.09
N LYS A 780 23.55 -10.63 -1.09
CA LYS A 780 24.30 -9.37 -1.28
C LYS A 780 23.57 -8.46 -2.29
N GLU A 781 24.34 -7.84 -3.18
CA GLU A 781 23.83 -7.05 -4.30
C GLU A 781 23.68 -7.89 -5.57
N TRP A 782 24.04 -9.18 -5.56
CA TRP A 782 24.19 -9.99 -6.78
C TRP A 782 22.91 -10.72 -7.16
N ILE A 783 22.17 -11.26 -6.19
CA ILE A 783 20.99 -12.09 -6.46
C ILE A 783 19.81 -11.61 -5.62
N GLN A 784 18.69 -11.41 -6.29
CA GLN A 784 17.37 -11.28 -5.68
C GLN A 784 16.45 -12.30 -6.32
N PHE A 785 15.92 -13.20 -5.52
CA PHE A 785 15.00 -14.24 -5.97
C PHE A 785 13.77 -14.22 -5.09
N THR A 786 12.59 -14.30 -5.68
CA THR A 786 11.34 -14.49 -4.94
C THR A 786 10.56 -15.63 -5.56
N ALA A 787 9.93 -16.45 -4.73
CA ALA A 787 9.00 -17.49 -5.12
C ALA A 787 7.76 -17.39 -4.23
N GLY A 788 6.58 -17.44 -4.82
CA GLY A 788 5.32 -17.30 -4.13
C GLY A 788 4.29 -18.32 -4.61
N GLY A 789 3.47 -18.78 -3.67
CA GLY A 789 2.29 -19.59 -3.92
C GLY A 789 1.06 -18.92 -3.32
N SER A 790 -0.07 -19.00 -3.99
CA SER A 790 -1.34 -18.44 -3.53
C SER A 790 -2.50 -19.35 -3.83
N TYR A 791 -3.49 -19.34 -2.95
CA TYR A 791 -4.76 -20.02 -3.12
C TYR A 791 -5.87 -19.01 -2.83
N SER A 792 -6.85 -18.93 -3.72
CA SER A 792 -8.05 -18.13 -3.54
C SER A 792 -9.31 -18.96 -3.73
N LEU A 793 -10.30 -18.74 -2.87
CA LEU A 793 -11.59 -19.39 -2.90
C LEU A 793 -12.68 -18.31 -2.83
N ASN A 794 -13.62 -18.34 -3.76
CA ASN A 794 -14.84 -17.54 -3.76
C ASN A 794 -16.03 -18.52 -3.75
N SER A 795 -16.84 -18.43 -2.71
CA SER A 795 -17.84 -19.44 -2.39
C SER A 795 -19.14 -18.78 -1.97
N THR A 796 -20.16 -18.87 -2.82
CA THR A 796 -21.44 -18.19 -2.64
C THR A 796 -22.59 -19.17 -2.51
N LYS A 797 -23.51 -18.89 -1.57
CA LYS A 797 -24.78 -19.63 -1.40
C LYS A 797 -25.95 -18.65 -1.29
N TYR A 798 -27.00 -18.88 -2.07
CA TYR A 798 -28.26 -18.13 -2.04
C TYR A 798 -29.38 -18.93 -1.38
N THR A 799 -30.39 -18.22 -0.85
CA THR A 799 -31.59 -18.84 -0.27
C THR A 799 -32.68 -19.12 -1.30
N LEU A 800 -32.76 -18.34 -2.40
CA LEU A 800 -33.82 -18.45 -3.41
C LEU A 800 -33.46 -19.30 -4.65
N THR A 801 -32.24 -19.84 -4.76
CA THR A 801 -31.95 -20.80 -5.85
C THR A 801 -32.60 -22.15 -5.55
N GLN A 802 -33.37 -22.70 -6.49
CA GLN A 802 -34.18 -23.93 -6.33
C GLN A 802 -33.43 -25.14 -5.74
N ASN A 803 -32.09 -25.20 -5.82
CA ASN A 803 -31.28 -26.28 -5.24
C ASN A 803 -30.32 -25.85 -4.11
N GLY A 804 -30.24 -24.57 -3.73
CA GLY A 804 -29.28 -24.09 -2.73
C GLY A 804 -27.81 -24.42 -3.06
N GLU A 805 -27.51 -24.70 -4.33
CA GLU A 805 -26.19 -25.13 -4.80
C GLU A 805 -25.15 -24.07 -4.51
N ARG A 806 -24.02 -24.55 -3.98
CA ARG A 806 -22.92 -23.70 -3.56
C ARG A 806 -22.03 -23.44 -4.77
N LEU A 807 -22.08 -22.22 -5.29
CA LEU A 807 -21.26 -21.79 -6.41
C LEU A 807 -19.84 -21.52 -5.91
N ASN A 808 -18.91 -22.37 -6.30
CA ASN A 808 -17.51 -22.26 -5.93
C ASN A 808 -16.67 -21.96 -7.17
N SER A 809 -15.81 -20.95 -7.06
CA SER A 809 -14.67 -20.79 -7.96
C SER A 809 -13.41 -20.71 -7.12
N ASN A 810 -12.37 -21.40 -7.54
CA ASN A 810 -11.07 -21.35 -6.88
C ASN A 810 -9.99 -20.94 -7.89
N ALA A 811 -8.88 -20.44 -7.39
CA ALA A 811 -7.70 -20.23 -8.21
C ALA A 811 -6.42 -20.51 -7.43
N TRP A 812 -5.51 -21.24 -8.07
CA TRP A 812 -4.15 -21.46 -7.61
C TRP A 812 -3.20 -20.56 -8.39
N GLY A 813 -2.41 -19.77 -7.69
CA GLY A 813 -1.41 -18.91 -8.30
C GLY A 813 -0.01 -19.30 -7.87
N ALA A 814 0.93 -19.38 -8.80
CA ALA A 814 2.35 -19.48 -8.53
C ALA A 814 3.08 -18.30 -9.18
N ASN A 815 4.11 -17.78 -8.53
CA ASN A 815 4.95 -16.73 -9.10
C ASN A 815 6.41 -16.90 -8.72
N SER A 816 7.29 -16.46 -9.60
CA SER A 816 8.71 -16.36 -9.33
C SER A 816 9.31 -15.14 -10.01
N THR A 817 10.24 -14.47 -9.33
CA THR A 817 11.01 -13.37 -9.91
C THR A 817 12.48 -13.58 -9.60
N MET A 818 13.34 -13.26 -10.55
CA MET A 818 14.78 -13.24 -10.32
C MET A 818 15.40 -11.98 -10.90
N ARG A 819 16.40 -11.49 -10.19
CA ARG A 819 17.40 -10.57 -10.72
C ARG A 819 18.78 -11.09 -10.36
N LEU A 820 19.65 -11.16 -11.36
CA LEU A 820 21.03 -11.58 -11.24
C LEU A 820 21.93 -10.49 -11.83
N ASP A 821 22.77 -9.89 -10.99
CA ASP A 821 23.76 -8.90 -11.38
C ASP A 821 25.11 -9.63 -11.61
N ILE A 822 25.54 -9.71 -12.87
CA ILE A 822 26.75 -10.42 -13.32
C ILE A 822 27.92 -9.42 -13.41
N PRO A 823 29.15 -9.82 -13.03
CA PRO A 823 30.35 -9.02 -13.25
C PRO A 823 30.45 -8.51 -14.69
N GLY A 824 30.96 -7.28 -14.85
CA GLY A 824 30.97 -6.59 -16.14
C GLY A 824 29.70 -5.79 -16.44
N GLY A 825 28.81 -5.59 -15.47
CA GLY A 825 27.67 -4.69 -15.59
C GLY A 825 26.51 -5.23 -16.42
N VAL A 826 26.37 -6.56 -16.46
CA VAL A 826 25.24 -7.25 -17.10
C VAL A 826 24.23 -7.63 -16.02
N ILE A 827 22.95 -7.36 -16.26
CA ILE A 827 21.87 -7.59 -15.31
C ILE A 827 20.81 -8.44 -16.02
N LEU A 828 20.56 -9.64 -15.51
CA LEU A 828 19.50 -10.52 -15.99
C LEU A 828 18.30 -10.42 -15.07
N ARG A 829 17.10 -10.36 -15.65
CA ARG A 829 15.85 -10.39 -14.89
C ARG A 829 14.84 -11.31 -15.54
N TYR A 830 14.05 -12.00 -14.72
CA TYR A 830 12.82 -12.63 -15.16
C TYR A 830 11.71 -12.46 -14.13
N ASP A 831 10.48 -12.55 -14.61
CA ASP A 831 9.26 -12.62 -13.82
C ASP A 831 8.33 -13.61 -14.51
N ILE A 832 7.91 -14.63 -13.78
CA ILE A 832 6.95 -15.62 -14.24
C ILE A 832 5.80 -15.72 -13.25
N SER A 833 4.58 -15.85 -13.77
CA SER A 833 3.42 -16.18 -12.97
C SER A 833 2.51 -17.14 -13.72
N TYR A 834 1.87 -18.01 -12.96
CA TYR A 834 0.90 -18.96 -13.46
C TYR A 834 -0.34 -18.91 -12.60
N VAL A 835 -1.52 -18.92 -13.24
CA VAL A 835 -2.82 -19.01 -12.56
C VAL A 835 -3.61 -20.17 -13.15
N LEU A 836 -4.08 -21.06 -12.29
CA LEU A 836 -5.00 -22.14 -12.60
C LEU A 836 -6.37 -21.79 -12.01
N ASN A 837 -7.37 -21.57 -12.85
CA ASN A 837 -8.74 -21.25 -12.47
C ASN A 837 -9.65 -22.49 -12.58
N GLU A 838 -10.49 -22.71 -11.58
CA GLU A 838 -11.54 -23.73 -11.59
C GLU A 838 -12.90 -23.14 -11.22
N GLY A 839 -13.98 -23.69 -11.78
CA GLY A 839 -15.36 -23.31 -11.48
C GLY A 839 -15.90 -22.12 -12.28
N LEU A 840 -15.17 -21.62 -13.29
CA LEU A 840 -15.64 -20.59 -14.24
C LEU A 840 -16.42 -21.19 -15.42
N ALA A 841 -17.25 -20.39 -16.10
CA ALA A 841 -17.98 -20.85 -17.28
C ALA A 841 -17.00 -21.16 -18.43
N SER A 842 -17.34 -22.14 -19.25
CA SER A 842 -16.44 -22.71 -20.28
C SER A 842 -16.00 -21.69 -21.34
N ASN A 843 -16.85 -20.71 -21.65
CA ASN A 843 -16.57 -19.65 -22.62
C ASN A 843 -15.64 -18.53 -22.09
N VAL A 844 -15.38 -18.49 -20.78
CA VAL A 844 -14.58 -17.43 -20.13
C VAL A 844 -13.37 -18.00 -19.37
N ASN A 845 -13.33 -19.30 -19.07
CA ASN A 845 -12.22 -19.93 -18.36
C ASN A 845 -10.89 -19.84 -19.14
N SER A 846 -9.82 -19.40 -18.47
CA SER A 846 -8.45 -19.34 -19.01
C SER A 846 -7.43 -19.51 -17.90
N ASN A 847 -6.30 -20.18 -18.18
CA ASN A 847 -5.21 -20.46 -17.23
C ASN A 847 -3.90 -19.81 -17.70
N PRO A 848 -3.77 -18.47 -17.57
CA PRO A 848 -2.67 -17.74 -18.18
C PRO A 848 -1.33 -18.02 -17.49
N THR A 849 -0.31 -18.27 -18.31
CA THR A 849 1.11 -18.28 -17.91
C THR A 849 1.79 -17.06 -18.49
N LEU A 850 2.22 -16.16 -17.65
CA LEU A 850 2.83 -14.90 -18.05
C LEU A 850 4.31 -14.95 -17.72
N PHE A 851 5.15 -14.79 -18.74
CA PHE A 851 6.60 -14.83 -18.62
C PHE A 851 7.22 -13.60 -19.27
N ASN A 852 7.98 -12.86 -18.47
CA ASN A 852 8.69 -11.66 -18.88
C ASN A 852 10.17 -11.84 -18.55
N ALA A 853 11.06 -11.39 -19.43
CA ALA A 853 12.49 -11.46 -19.23
C ALA A 853 13.20 -10.23 -19.79
N SER A 854 14.33 -9.85 -19.20
CA SER A 854 15.15 -8.76 -19.72
C SER A 854 16.64 -8.98 -19.46
N ILE A 855 17.46 -8.51 -20.40
CA ILE A 855 18.90 -8.36 -20.24
C ILE A 855 19.26 -6.87 -20.32
N GLU A 856 20.00 -6.37 -19.35
CA GLU A 856 20.41 -4.97 -19.24
C GLU A 856 21.93 -4.88 -19.14
N LYS A 857 22.53 -3.93 -19.86
CA LYS A 857 23.96 -3.64 -19.84
C LYS A 857 24.16 -2.20 -19.37
N THR A 858 24.95 -2.01 -18.32
CA THR A 858 25.42 -0.70 -17.88
C THR A 858 26.54 -0.19 -18.79
N LEU A 859 26.50 1.08 -19.15
CA LEU A 859 27.44 1.77 -20.01
C LEU A 859 28.13 2.93 -19.27
N PHE A 860 29.27 3.36 -19.80
CA PHE A 860 30.14 4.43 -19.29
C PHE A 860 30.80 4.11 -17.94
N LYS A 861 31.94 4.78 -17.65
CA LYS A 861 32.73 4.55 -16.42
C LYS A 861 31.96 4.89 -15.13
N ASN A 862 31.04 5.85 -15.22
CA ASN A 862 30.17 6.29 -14.11
C ASN A 862 28.83 5.53 -14.07
N GLN A 863 28.64 4.48 -14.88
CA GLN A 863 27.41 3.68 -14.95
C GLN A 863 26.14 4.52 -15.22
N SER A 864 26.28 5.63 -15.97
CA SER A 864 25.18 6.57 -16.19
C SER A 864 24.29 6.22 -17.39
N GLY A 865 24.67 5.23 -18.19
CA GLY A 865 23.91 4.75 -19.35
C GLY A 865 23.49 3.29 -19.20
N PHE A 866 22.35 2.92 -19.75
CA PHE A 866 21.82 1.56 -19.70
C PHE A 866 21.20 1.21 -21.05
N ILE A 867 21.54 0.05 -21.60
CA ILE A 867 20.82 -0.57 -22.72
C ILE A 867 20.11 -1.80 -22.18
N ARG A 868 18.79 -1.89 -22.39
CA ARG A 868 17.95 -3.01 -21.93
C ARG A 868 17.19 -3.60 -23.10
N LEU A 869 17.32 -4.90 -23.32
CA LEU A 869 16.44 -5.68 -24.20
C LEU A 869 15.45 -6.46 -23.32
N SER A 870 14.16 -6.25 -23.53
CA SER A 870 13.07 -6.87 -22.75
C SER A 870 12.13 -7.64 -23.66
N GLY A 871 11.70 -8.83 -23.23
CA GLY A 871 10.60 -9.58 -23.82
C GLY A 871 9.45 -9.62 -22.81
N PHE A 872 8.29 -9.11 -23.22
CA PHE A 872 7.07 -9.08 -22.43
C PHE A 872 6.10 -10.16 -22.93
N ASP A 873 5.40 -10.82 -22.01
CA ASP A 873 4.45 -11.91 -22.27
C ASP A 873 4.94 -12.90 -23.34
N ILE A 874 6.11 -13.50 -23.12
CA ILE A 874 6.82 -14.35 -24.10
C ILE A 874 5.94 -15.51 -24.59
N PHE A 875 5.06 -16.03 -23.73
CA PHE A 875 4.10 -17.09 -24.07
C PHE A 875 2.79 -16.60 -24.72
N ASN A 876 2.58 -15.28 -24.79
CA ASN A 876 1.43 -14.64 -25.42
C ASN A 876 0.08 -15.07 -24.81
N GLN A 877 -0.02 -15.08 -23.48
CA GLN A 877 -1.20 -15.56 -22.76
C GLN A 877 -1.90 -14.47 -21.92
N ASN A 878 -1.50 -13.21 -22.04
CA ASN A 878 -2.06 -12.13 -21.23
C ASN A 878 -3.53 -11.83 -21.58
N THR A 879 -4.44 -12.33 -20.75
CA THR A 879 -5.89 -12.06 -20.84
C THR A 879 -6.46 -11.76 -19.47
N SER A 880 -7.43 -10.84 -19.41
CA SER A 880 -8.15 -10.52 -18.18
C SER A 880 -9.42 -11.36 -18.13
N VAL A 881 -9.59 -12.19 -17.11
CA VAL A 881 -10.82 -12.94 -16.85
C VAL A 881 -11.35 -12.56 -15.47
N THR A 882 -12.62 -12.18 -15.40
CA THR A 882 -13.26 -11.83 -14.12
C THR A 882 -14.66 -12.44 -14.04
N ARG A 883 -15.04 -12.89 -12.83
CA ARG A 883 -16.39 -13.30 -12.48
C ARG A 883 -16.94 -12.37 -11.40
N GLN A 884 -18.13 -11.84 -11.63
CA GLN A 884 -18.92 -11.12 -10.63
C GLN A 884 -20.19 -11.89 -10.37
N VAL A 885 -20.50 -12.11 -9.09
CA VAL A 885 -21.76 -12.73 -8.65
C VAL A 885 -22.57 -11.68 -7.91
N THR A 886 -23.84 -11.54 -8.29
CA THR A 886 -24.81 -10.61 -7.70
C THR A 886 -26.03 -11.39 -7.19
N GLY A 887 -26.96 -10.71 -6.51
CA GLY A 887 -28.13 -11.34 -5.89
C GLY A 887 -28.92 -12.31 -6.77
N ASN A 888 -28.94 -12.11 -8.09
CA ASN A 888 -29.66 -12.96 -9.04
C ASN A 888 -28.92 -13.17 -10.38
N ALA A 889 -27.62 -12.86 -10.48
CA ALA A 889 -26.88 -13.04 -11.73
C ALA A 889 -25.41 -13.40 -11.54
N ILE A 890 -24.90 -14.24 -12.43
CA ILE A 890 -23.47 -14.56 -12.59
C ILE A 890 -22.99 -13.89 -13.87
N ILE A 891 -21.98 -13.04 -13.77
CA ILE A 891 -21.42 -12.29 -14.91
C ILE A 891 -19.97 -12.68 -15.07
N ASP A 892 -19.67 -13.32 -16.18
CA ASP A 892 -18.30 -13.62 -16.60
C ASP A 892 -17.87 -12.68 -17.71
N SER A 893 -16.69 -12.08 -17.58
CA SER A 893 -16.17 -11.19 -18.61
C SER A 893 -14.70 -11.43 -18.93
N ARG A 894 -14.37 -11.32 -20.21
CA ARG A 894 -13.02 -11.38 -20.76
C ARG A 894 -12.67 -10.05 -21.44
N VAL A 895 -11.49 -9.52 -21.16
CA VAL A 895 -11.00 -8.26 -21.75
C VAL A 895 -9.61 -8.43 -22.36
N ASN A 896 -9.37 -7.75 -23.49
CA ASN A 896 -8.04 -7.69 -24.10
C ASN A 896 -7.02 -6.98 -23.20
N ARG A 897 -5.76 -7.42 -23.26
CA ARG A 897 -4.62 -6.80 -22.58
C ARG A 897 -3.46 -6.67 -23.57
N LEU A 898 -2.43 -5.92 -23.20
CA LEU A 898 -1.19 -5.84 -23.97
C LEU A 898 -0.50 -7.21 -23.95
N THR A 899 -0.36 -7.84 -25.12
CA THR A 899 0.22 -9.18 -25.30
C THR A 899 1.70 -9.11 -25.68
N ARG A 900 2.28 -10.19 -26.22
CA ARG A 900 3.72 -10.32 -26.48
C ARG A 900 4.32 -9.18 -27.29
N TYR A 901 5.41 -8.60 -26.80
CA TYR A 901 6.30 -7.72 -27.59
C TYR A 901 7.72 -7.72 -27.04
N PHE A 902 8.68 -7.37 -27.89
CA PHE A 902 10.08 -7.18 -27.51
C PHE A 902 10.45 -5.71 -27.63
N MET A 903 11.24 -5.18 -26.71
CA MET A 903 11.63 -3.77 -26.69
C MET A 903 13.10 -3.58 -26.36
N LEU A 904 13.77 -2.75 -27.15
CA LEU A 904 15.09 -2.22 -26.84
C LEU A 904 14.93 -0.82 -26.25
N THR A 905 15.49 -0.58 -25.07
CA THR A 905 15.42 0.70 -24.36
C THR A 905 16.82 1.21 -24.05
N PHE A 906 17.10 2.46 -24.39
CA PHE A 906 18.27 3.19 -23.90
C PHE A 906 17.83 4.16 -22.80
N THR A 907 18.55 4.17 -21.68
CA THR A 907 18.33 5.11 -20.56
C THR A 907 19.63 5.81 -20.21
N TYR A 908 19.56 7.12 -20.03
CA TYR A 908 20.68 7.94 -19.58
C TYR A 908 20.29 8.74 -18.33
N LYS A 909 21.13 8.69 -17.30
CA LYS A 909 20.96 9.40 -16.04
C LYS A 909 22.00 10.49 -15.91
N LEU A 910 21.56 11.69 -15.57
CA LEU A 910 22.38 12.87 -15.35
C LEU A 910 22.32 13.26 -13.89
N MET A 911 23.46 13.48 -13.25
CA MET A 911 23.54 13.96 -11.86
C MET A 911 24.72 14.91 -11.72
N LYS A 912 24.45 16.13 -11.26
CA LYS A 912 25.45 17.17 -11.00
C LYS A 912 25.10 17.90 -9.71
N PHE A 913 25.87 17.64 -8.66
CA PHE A 913 25.73 18.30 -7.37
C PHE A 913 26.97 19.13 -7.02
N LYS A 914 26.79 20.18 -6.22
CA LYS A 914 27.91 21.00 -5.72
C LYS A 914 28.87 20.13 -4.90
N GLY A 915 30.17 20.17 -5.22
CA GLY A 915 31.21 19.36 -4.56
C GLY A 915 31.54 18.04 -5.26
N GLN A 916 30.82 17.67 -6.32
CA GLN A 916 31.22 16.56 -7.19
C GLN A 916 32.31 17.08 -8.17
N GLN A 917 33.58 16.82 -7.87
CA GLN A 917 34.63 16.99 -8.88
C GLN A 917 34.27 16.09 -10.06
N SER A 918 33.91 16.71 -11.17
CA SER A 918 33.81 16.05 -12.48
C SER A 918 35.17 15.38 -12.73
N SER A 919 35.22 14.06 -12.68
CA SER A 919 36.36 13.30 -13.20
C SER A 919 36.38 13.45 -14.73
N GLY A 920 36.83 14.61 -15.19
CA GLY A 920 37.01 14.96 -16.59
C GLY A 920 38.47 15.34 -16.78
N ASN A 921 39.19 14.49 -17.51
CA ASN A 921 40.50 14.70 -18.15
C ASN A 921 41.28 15.95 -17.74
N THR A 922 42.26 15.80 -16.87
CA THR A 922 43.52 16.54 -17.02
C THR A 922 44.32 15.83 -18.11
N PRO A 923 44.66 16.48 -19.24
CA PRO A 923 45.63 15.91 -20.16
C PRO A 923 46.94 15.72 -19.41
N GLN A 924 47.50 14.52 -19.52
CA GLN A 924 48.88 14.25 -19.14
C GLN A 924 49.76 15.07 -20.10
N GLY A 925 50.03 16.33 -19.74
CA GLY A 925 50.97 17.20 -20.42
C GLY A 925 52.35 16.97 -19.80
N GLY A 926 53.29 16.51 -20.64
CA GLY A 926 54.67 16.25 -20.29
C GLY A 926 55.39 17.46 -19.67
N GLY A 927 56.46 17.15 -18.94
CA GLY A 927 57.22 18.11 -18.18
C GLY A 927 57.79 19.26 -19.02
N ASN A 928 57.88 20.43 -18.39
CA ASN A 928 59.08 21.24 -18.47
C ASN A 928 59.16 22.12 -17.23
N GLY A 929 60.37 22.21 -16.66
CA GLY A 929 60.62 22.92 -15.41
C GLY A 929 60.49 24.43 -15.51
N SER A 930 60.20 25.08 -14.39
CA SER A 930 60.84 26.35 -14.02
C SER A 930 60.44 26.80 -12.61
N MET A 931 61.47 27.01 -11.81
CA MET A 931 61.64 28.00 -10.74
C MET A 931 60.53 28.22 -9.71
N ARG A 932 60.82 27.71 -8.51
CA ARG A 932 60.47 28.34 -7.24
C ARG A 932 60.84 29.83 -7.27
N ARG A 933 59.86 30.70 -7.05
CA ARG A 933 60.09 32.04 -6.48
C ARG A 933 59.32 32.17 -5.17
N ARG A 934 60.08 32.62 -4.17
CA ARG A 934 59.75 32.78 -2.76
C ARG A 934 59.03 34.11 -2.52
N LEU A 935 58.18 34.11 -1.48
CA LEU A 935 57.90 35.20 -0.51
C LEU A 935 56.95 36.34 -0.95
N PRO A 936 56.36 37.12 0.01
CA PRO A 936 56.11 36.85 1.44
C PRO A 936 54.73 37.30 1.99
N GLU A 937 54.53 36.96 3.28
CA GLU A 937 53.54 37.38 4.29
C GLU A 937 52.15 36.73 4.31
#